data_AF-A0A1Q6A5H1-F1
#
_entry.id   AF-A0A1Q6A5H1-F1
#
_cell.length_a   1.000
_cell.length_b   1.000
_cell.length_c   1.000
_cell.angle_alpha   90.00
_cell.angle_beta   90.00
_cell.angle_gamma   90.00
#
_symmetry.space_group_name_H-M   'P 1'
#
loop_
_entity.id
_entity.type
_entity.pdbx_description
1 polymer ?
#
loop_
_entity_poly.entity_id
_entity_poly.type
_entity_poly.pdbx_seq_one_letter_code
_entity_poly.pdbx_strand_id
1 'polypeptide(L)'
;MSSHVRKLSAAGVLVTLGIIFGDIGTSPLYTFQTLLKEGGSHGEFLVLGAISCVFWTLTLQTTFKYIFITLQADNRGEGGIFSLYALVRRYGKWLAIPAIVGAGTLLADGIITPPISVTSAIEGIGLLPSLAKDFVPGNTLILGIVIGIILLLFFVQQFGTNVVGTLFGPIMLIWFVMLGTLGVLQIAHFPEIFKALNPMYGVHLLTEHPRGFWLLGAVFLCTTGAEALYSDLGHCGRKNIQVSWIFVKTTLVLNYLGQGAWVLTQHKYTNFAGVNPFFEIVPHFFLIPSIGIATMATIIASQALISGSFTLISEAVSMNFWPRITIKYPSNIRGQIYIPSINWLLCFGCIAVTLYFRTSENMTAAYGFSITVAMLMTTILMYYFMRYVKHWPLWLVVIIVCVFLSVELSFFVANAVKLLKRLFFLVFEFGLIFTMYIWYRARKINNRFLNFVDLKDYIPMLHSMSNDQGIPKYATHLIYLTKANNHKQVEQKIIYSILSRKPKRADVYWFLHIERMDDPYTMEYTVQELEDDKVIRVEFRLGFRIQPRINVLFRKVVEDMISRGELDITSKYESLSSYNLPADFQFIIMEKFLSYNNNFSVKEGFILNSYFAIKGLAQSEAKAFGLDTSETRIEKIPLVVNPLSNIKLKRVETGM
;
A
#
# COMPACT_ATOMS: atom_id res chain seq x y z
N MET A 1 3.49 12.32 25.06
CA MET A 1 4.51 11.36 25.53
C MET A 1 5.21 10.72 24.33
N SER A 2 6.48 11.06 24.09
CA SER A 2 7.32 10.44 23.07
C SER A 2 7.81 9.08 23.58
N SER A 3 7.17 8.00 23.13
CA SER A 3 7.66 6.65 23.38
C SER A 3 7.66 5.87 22.08
N HIS A 4 8.79 5.19 21.84
CA HIS A 4 8.99 4.11 20.86
C HIS A 4 9.57 4.45 19.48
N VAL A 5 10.55 5.34 19.39
CA VAL A 5 11.65 5.10 18.43
C VAL A 5 12.53 4.02 19.04
N ARG A 6 12.54 2.79 18.49
CA ARG A 6 13.43 1.71 18.96
C ARG A 6 14.87 2.22 18.94
N LYS A 7 15.53 2.26 20.10
CA LYS A 7 16.95 2.60 20.21
C LYS A 7 17.77 1.62 19.35
N LEU A 8 18.90 2.10 18.81
CA LEU A 8 19.84 1.27 18.07
C LEU A 8 20.21 0.05 18.92
N SER A 9 20.02 -1.14 18.38
CA SER A 9 20.35 -2.40 19.05
C SER A 9 20.74 -3.46 18.02
N ALA A 10 21.58 -4.41 18.41
CA ALA A 10 21.98 -5.51 17.54
C ALA A 10 20.76 -6.32 17.06
N ALA A 11 19.80 -6.57 17.95
CA ALA A 11 18.52 -7.20 17.59
C ALA A 11 17.71 -6.35 16.60
N GLY A 12 17.70 -5.02 16.78
CA GLY A 12 17.05 -4.10 15.84
C GLY A 12 17.67 -4.12 14.44
N VAL A 13 19.00 -4.15 14.35
CA VAL A 13 19.75 -4.30 13.09
C VAL A 13 19.41 -5.63 12.41
N LEU A 14 19.42 -6.73 13.16
CA LEU A 14 19.09 -8.06 12.63
C LEU A 14 17.66 -8.12 12.08
N VAL A 15 16.68 -7.58 12.81
CA VAL A 15 15.29 -7.48 12.34
C VAL A 15 15.18 -6.63 11.07
N THR A 16 15.95 -5.54 11.01
CA THR A 16 15.99 -4.65 9.85
C THR A 16 16.53 -5.38 8.60
N LEU A 17 17.56 -6.22 8.73
CA LEU A 17 18.06 -7.04 7.62
C LEU A 17 16.97 -7.95 7.06
N GLY A 18 16.18 -8.57 7.93
CA GLY A 18 15.09 -9.47 7.56
C GLY A 18 13.92 -8.77 6.87
N ILE A 19 13.43 -7.68 7.46
CA ILE A 19 12.18 -7.04 7.02
C ILE A 19 12.41 -6.09 5.85
N ILE A 20 13.51 -5.33 5.85
CA ILE A 20 13.66 -4.18 4.95
C ILE A 20 14.57 -4.47 3.76
N PHE A 21 15.66 -5.20 3.99
CA PHE A 21 16.69 -5.39 2.97
C PHE A 21 16.52 -6.66 2.14
N GLY A 22 15.45 -7.43 2.35
CA GLY A 22 15.12 -8.62 1.56
C GLY A 22 15.07 -8.33 0.06
N ASP A 23 14.23 -7.38 -0.35
CA ASP A 23 13.95 -7.10 -1.76
C ASP A 23 15.21 -6.66 -2.53
N ILE A 24 15.81 -5.54 -2.13
CA ILE A 24 17.08 -5.04 -2.70
C ILE A 24 18.25 -6.04 -2.55
N GLY A 25 18.19 -6.89 -1.52
CA GLY A 25 19.19 -7.91 -1.25
C GLY A 25 19.17 -9.06 -2.27
N THR A 26 18.05 -9.26 -2.96
CA THR A 26 17.87 -10.34 -3.95
C THR A 26 18.15 -9.91 -5.38
N SER A 27 18.26 -8.60 -5.66
CA SER A 27 18.60 -8.04 -6.97
C SER A 27 19.87 -8.60 -7.65
N PRO A 28 20.93 -9.02 -6.93
CA PRO A 28 22.09 -9.66 -7.55
C PRO A 28 21.78 -10.94 -8.35
N LEU A 29 20.64 -11.61 -8.08
CA LEU A 29 20.22 -12.82 -8.79
C LEU A 29 19.90 -12.59 -10.26
N TYR A 30 19.48 -11.38 -10.64
CA TYR A 30 18.99 -11.08 -12.00
C TYR A 30 19.60 -9.83 -12.64
N THR A 31 20.12 -8.88 -11.86
CA THR A 31 20.61 -7.59 -12.39
C THR A 31 21.76 -7.78 -13.38
N PHE A 32 22.84 -8.45 -12.96
CA PHE A 32 24.05 -8.55 -13.78
C PHE A 32 23.90 -9.53 -14.94
N GLN A 33 23.12 -10.60 -14.76
CA GLN A 33 22.69 -11.48 -15.84
C GLN A 33 22.00 -10.68 -16.96
N THR A 34 21.06 -9.80 -16.60
CA THR A 34 20.35 -8.95 -17.56
C THR A 34 21.30 -7.97 -18.26
N LEU A 35 22.23 -7.36 -17.51
CA LEU A 35 23.25 -6.45 -18.05
C LEU A 35 24.15 -7.13 -19.10
N LEU A 36 24.66 -8.32 -18.82
CA LEU A 36 25.48 -9.06 -19.77
C LEU A 36 24.70 -9.42 -21.02
N LYS A 37 23.47 -9.90 -20.87
CA LYS A 37 22.64 -10.28 -22.01
C LYS A 37 22.34 -9.11 -22.94
N GLU A 38 22.02 -7.95 -22.39
CA GLU A 38 21.70 -6.75 -23.18
C GLU A 38 22.95 -6.04 -23.74
N GLY A 39 24.09 -6.16 -23.06
CA GLY A 39 25.35 -5.50 -23.42
C GLY A 39 26.09 -6.12 -24.60
N GLY A 40 25.81 -7.37 -24.96
CA GLY A 40 26.44 -8.02 -26.11
C GLY A 40 27.90 -8.40 -25.82
N SER A 41 28.88 -7.68 -26.37
CA SER A 41 30.29 -8.05 -26.22
C SER A 41 30.75 -7.93 -24.77
N HIS A 42 31.11 -9.05 -24.15
CA HIS A 42 31.44 -9.16 -22.73
C HIS A 42 32.89 -8.74 -22.40
N GLY A 43 33.34 -7.62 -22.96
CA GLY A 43 34.67 -7.06 -22.73
C GLY A 43 34.78 -6.27 -21.42
N GLU A 44 36.02 -5.96 -21.04
CA GLU A 44 36.38 -5.13 -19.87
C GLU A 44 35.60 -3.81 -19.82
N PHE A 45 35.45 -3.16 -20.97
CA PHE A 45 34.70 -1.91 -21.10
C PHE A 45 33.24 -2.02 -20.65
N LEU A 46 32.52 -3.07 -21.08
CA LEU A 46 31.13 -3.31 -20.68
C LEU A 46 31.04 -3.61 -19.17
N VAL A 47 31.90 -4.49 -18.67
CA VAL A 47 31.84 -4.97 -17.28
C VAL A 47 32.17 -3.86 -16.28
N LEU A 48 33.29 -3.16 -16.47
CA LEU A 48 33.68 -2.06 -15.58
C LEU A 48 32.66 -0.92 -15.62
N GLY A 49 32.17 -0.58 -16.82
CA GLY A 49 31.13 0.42 -17.00
C GLY A 49 29.81 0.07 -16.32
N ALA A 50 29.34 -1.17 -16.48
CA ALA A 50 28.09 -1.64 -15.90
C ALA A 50 28.14 -1.63 -14.37
N ILE A 51 29.24 -2.10 -13.79
CA ILE A 51 29.45 -2.11 -12.33
C ILE A 51 29.56 -0.70 -11.78
N SER A 52 30.24 0.21 -12.50
CA SER A 52 30.26 1.64 -12.16
C SER A 52 28.85 2.21 -12.08
N CYS A 53 28.02 1.97 -13.10
CA CYS A 53 26.63 2.41 -13.11
C CYS A 53 25.84 1.83 -11.93
N VAL A 54 25.99 0.54 -11.60
CA VAL A 54 25.34 -0.08 -10.45
C VAL A 54 25.77 0.56 -9.13
N PHE A 55 27.08 0.73 -8.92
CA PHE A 55 27.62 1.34 -7.69
C PHE A 55 27.10 2.76 -7.47
N TRP A 56 27.14 3.60 -8.50
CA TRP A 56 26.67 4.98 -8.42
C TRP A 56 25.16 5.08 -8.32
N THR A 57 24.41 4.14 -8.91
CA THR A 57 22.95 4.07 -8.76
C THR A 57 22.56 3.74 -7.32
N LEU A 58 23.15 2.70 -6.71
CA LEU A 58 22.95 2.37 -5.28
C LEU A 58 23.35 3.53 -4.35
N THR A 59 24.34 4.32 -4.76
CA THR A 59 24.82 5.48 -4.00
C THR A 59 23.86 6.66 -4.11
N LEU A 60 23.46 7.07 -5.32
CA LEU A 60 22.60 8.23 -5.53
C LEU A 60 21.15 7.95 -5.13
N GLN A 61 20.58 6.86 -5.60
CA GLN A 61 19.17 6.53 -5.37
C GLN A 61 18.99 5.95 -3.96
N THR A 62 19.55 4.78 -3.66
CA THR A 62 19.26 4.14 -2.37
C THR A 62 19.90 4.89 -1.19
N THR A 63 21.18 5.27 -1.28
CA THR A 63 21.88 5.90 -0.14
C THR A 63 21.47 7.36 0.06
N PHE A 64 21.61 8.22 -0.95
CA PHE A 64 21.32 9.65 -0.79
C PHE A 64 19.83 9.97 -0.79
N LYS A 65 19.08 9.57 -1.82
CA LYS A 65 17.64 9.85 -1.88
C LYS A 65 16.90 9.14 -0.74
N TYR A 66 16.85 7.82 -0.73
CA TYR A 66 15.98 7.10 0.22
C TYR A 66 16.50 7.17 1.66
N ILE A 67 17.74 6.75 1.91
CA ILE A 67 18.24 6.55 3.29
C ILE A 67 18.58 7.84 4.02
N PHE A 68 19.15 8.83 3.32
CA PHE A 68 19.50 10.10 3.94
C PHE A 68 18.37 11.14 3.90
N ILE A 69 17.61 11.24 2.82
CA ILE A 69 16.59 12.30 2.64
C ILE A 69 15.18 11.77 2.92
N THR A 70 14.73 10.73 2.21
CA THR A 70 13.33 10.27 2.29
C THR A 70 12.99 9.69 3.67
N LEU A 71 13.90 8.96 4.32
CA LEU A 71 13.71 8.50 5.70
C LEU A 71 13.53 9.63 6.74
N GLN A 72 13.82 10.89 6.39
CA GLN A 72 13.53 12.04 7.26
C GLN A 72 12.08 12.49 7.19
N ALA A 73 11.34 12.05 6.16
CA ALA A 73 9.94 12.36 5.96
C ALA A 73 9.04 11.39 6.71
N ASP A 74 9.37 11.10 7.96
CA ASP A 74 8.54 10.25 8.80
C ASP A 74 7.30 11.03 9.26
N ASN A 75 6.13 10.39 9.14
CA ASN A 75 4.89 10.90 9.70
C ASN A 75 4.58 10.12 10.98
N ARG A 76 4.98 10.67 12.13
CA ARG A 76 4.83 10.02 13.45
C ARG A 76 5.49 8.63 13.52
N GLY A 77 6.65 8.48 12.87
CA GLY A 77 7.40 7.24 12.81
C GLY A 77 7.02 6.30 11.66
N GLU A 78 5.92 6.53 10.95
CA GLU A 78 5.56 5.78 9.73
C GLU A 78 6.17 6.43 8.48
N GLY A 79 6.49 5.64 7.46
CA GLY A 79 7.05 6.11 6.19
C GLY A 79 6.20 5.69 4.99
N GLY A 80 6.74 5.81 3.79
CA GLY A 80 6.01 5.48 2.55
C GLY A 80 5.38 6.68 1.84
N ILE A 81 4.92 6.45 0.62
CA ILE A 81 4.43 7.52 -0.27
C ILE A 81 3.21 8.25 0.30
N PHE A 82 2.35 7.53 1.00
CA PHE A 82 1.15 8.08 1.62
C PHE A 82 1.45 8.86 2.90
N SER A 83 2.40 8.39 3.71
CA SER A 83 2.98 9.18 4.80
C SER A 83 3.62 10.47 4.30
N LEU A 84 4.38 10.42 3.19
CA LEU A 84 4.94 11.62 2.55
C LEU A 84 3.84 12.57 2.07
N TYR A 85 2.83 12.04 1.38
CA TYR A 85 1.67 12.82 0.92
C TYR A 85 0.93 13.49 2.09
N ALA A 86 0.74 12.80 3.22
CA ALA A 86 0.08 13.36 4.39
C ALA A 86 0.79 14.63 4.93
N LEU A 87 2.14 14.65 4.88
CA LEU A 87 2.95 15.80 5.27
C LEU A 87 2.83 16.98 4.30
N VAL A 88 2.64 16.71 3.00
CA VAL A 88 2.68 17.75 1.96
C VAL A 88 1.31 18.12 1.36
N ARG A 89 0.24 17.38 1.64
CA ARG A 89 -1.10 17.55 1.03
C ARG A 89 -1.67 18.97 1.16
N ARG A 90 -1.29 19.70 2.21
CA ARG A 90 -1.73 21.08 2.45
C ARG A 90 -1.17 22.10 1.45
N TYR A 91 -0.08 21.78 0.77
CA TYR A 91 0.59 22.66 -0.19
C TYR A 91 0.08 22.53 -1.62
N GLY A 92 -0.79 21.55 -1.91
CA GLY A 92 -1.38 21.39 -3.23
C GLY A 92 -2.39 20.27 -3.32
N LYS A 93 -3.63 20.60 -3.73
CA LYS A 93 -4.70 19.60 -3.95
C LYS A 93 -4.36 18.60 -5.08
N TRP A 94 -3.49 18.99 -6.00
CA TRP A 94 -3.05 18.14 -7.12
C TRP A 94 -2.07 17.05 -6.68
N LEU A 95 -1.42 17.19 -5.51
CA LEU A 95 -0.45 16.22 -4.97
C LEU A 95 -1.08 14.86 -4.65
N ALA A 96 -2.41 14.77 -4.63
CA ALA A 96 -3.11 13.49 -4.57
C ALA A 96 -2.83 12.61 -5.80
N ILE A 97 -2.59 13.21 -6.97
CA ILE A 97 -2.32 12.49 -8.22
C ILE A 97 -0.99 11.73 -8.14
N PRO A 98 0.17 12.36 -7.87
CA PRO A 98 1.42 11.62 -7.73
C PRO A 98 1.36 10.59 -6.60
N ALA A 99 0.68 10.88 -5.48
CA ALA A 99 0.48 9.91 -4.41
C ALA A 99 -0.32 8.67 -4.87
N ILE A 100 -1.41 8.85 -5.61
CA ILE A 100 -2.23 7.76 -6.15
C ILE A 100 -1.45 6.95 -7.20
N VAL A 101 -0.75 7.64 -8.12
CA VAL A 101 0.04 6.98 -9.16
C VAL A 101 1.14 6.16 -8.51
N GLY A 102 1.97 6.76 -7.65
CA GLY A 102 3.10 6.05 -7.04
C GLY A 102 2.67 4.93 -6.10
N ALA A 103 1.55 5.08 -5.38
CA ALA A 103 1.01 3.98 -4.56
C ALA A 103 0.45 2.84 -5.43
N GLY A 104 -0.21 3.15 -6.54
CA GLY A 104 -0.73 2.13 -7.45
C GLY A 104 0.38 1.35 -8.14
N THR A 105 1.47 2.02 -8.55
CA THR A 105 2.65 1.38 -9.12
C THR A 105 3.42 0.55 -8.09
N LEU A 106 3.53 1.01 -6.84
CA LEU A 106 4.06 0.23 -5.72
C LEU A 106 3.24 -1.03 -5.39
N LEU A 107 1.91 -0.99 -5.56
CA LEU A 107 1.09 -2.19 -5.40
C LEU A 107 1.25 -3.15 -6.58
N ALA A 108 1.46 -2.64 -7.79
CA ALA A 108 1.79 -3.45 -8.94
C ALA A 108 3.15 -4.15 -8.76
N ASP A 109 4.11 -3.48 -8.13
CA ASP A 109 5.38 -4.08 -7.70
C ASP A 109 5.16 -5.32 -6.81
N GLY A 110 4.24 -5.21 -5.84
CA GLY A 110 3.75 -6.33 -5.01
C GLY A 110 3.24 -7.55 -5.77
N ILE A 111 2.86 -7.41 -7.05
CA ILE A 111 2.38 -8.49 -7.91
C ILE A 111 3.52 -9.19 -8.67
N ILE A 112 4.61 -8.47 -8.99
CA ILE A 112 5.67 -8.97 -9.88
C ILE A 112 6.94 -9.41 -9.14
N THR A 113 7.25 -8.82 -7.98
CA THR A 113 8.44 -9.16 -7.19
C THR A 113 8.45 -10.62 -6.70
N PRO A 114 7.35 -11.20 -6.15
CA PRO A 114 7.40 -12.61 -5.75
C PRO A 114 7.65 -13.57 -6.91
N PRO A 115 6.96 -13.44 -8.07
CA PRO A 115 7.27 -14.22 -9.26
C PRO A 115 8.71 -14.08 -9.72
N ILE A 116 9.24 -12.87 -9.90
CA ILE A 116 10.58 -12.68 -10.48
C ILE A 116 11.66 -13.22 -9.54
N SER A 117 11.62 -12.89 -8.25
CA SER A 117 12.65 -13.29 -7.29
C SER A 117 12.62 -14.80 -7.05
N VAL A 118 11.44 -15.41 -6.84
CA VAL A 118 11.34 -16.85 -6.63
C VAL A 118 11.74 -17.61 -7.90
N THR A 119 11.33 -17.14 -9.09
CA THR A 119 11.73 -17.76 -10.36
C THR A 119 13.24 -17.69 -10.57
N SER A 120 13.89 -16.53 -10.33
CA SER A 120 15.35 -16.38 -10.46
C SER A 120 16.12 -17.30 -9.51
N ALA A 121 15.63 -17.54 -8.30
CA ALA A 121 16.27 -18.46 -7.36
C ALA A 121 16.16 -19.93 -7.81
N ILE A 122 14.97 -20.35 -8.27
CA ILE A 122 14.70 -21.74 -8.69
C ILE A 122 15.34 -22.07 -10.03
N GLU A 123 15.46 -21.10 -10.95
CA GLU A 123 16.17 -21.28 -12.23
C GLU A 123 17.64 -21.69 -12.03
N GLY A 124 18.25 -21.38 -10.87
CA GLY A 124 19.59 -21.85 -10.51
C GLY A 124 19.74 -23.38 -10.47
N ILE A 125 18.64 -24.13 -10.28
CA ILE A 125 18.64 -25.60 -10.29
C ILE A 125 19.05 -26.15 -11.67
N GLY A 126 18.71 -25.44 -12.75
CA GLY A 126 19.03 -25.83 -14.13
C GLY A 126 20.53 -25.90 -14.43
N LEU A 127 21.38 -25.33 -13.58
CA LEU A 127 22.84 -25.35 -13.72
C LEU A 127 23.47 -26.66 -13.20
N LEU A 128 22.70 -27.52 -12.52
CA LEU A 128 23.20 -28.81 -12.04
C LEU A 128 23.31 -29.80 -13.22
N PRO A 129 24.51 -30.34 -13.53
CA PRO A 129 24.70 -31.21 -14.70
C PRO A 129 23.78 -32.45 -14.71
N SER A 130 23.40 -32.95 -13.54
CA SER A 130 22.50 -34.10 -13.38
C SER A 130 21.01 -33.77 -13.62
N LEU A 131 20.63 -32.49 -13.52
CA LEU A 131 19.24 -32.03 -13.61
C LEU A 131 19.02 -31.05 -14.78
N ALA A 132 20.08 -30.65 -15.49
CA ALA A 132 20.06 -29.67 -16.57
C ALA A 132 19.14 -30.05 -17.75
N LYS A 133 18.86 -31.35 -17.95
CA LYS A 133 17.94 -31.81 -19.01
C LYS A 133 16.47 -31.66 -18.63
N ASP A 134 16.14 -31.75 -17.34
CA ASP A 134 14.77 -31.70 -16.84
C ASP A 134 14.38 -30.29 -16.35
N PHE A 135 15.36 -29.49 -15.92
CA PHE A 135 15.19 -28.14 -15.37
C PHE A 135 15.65 -27.05 -16.34
N VAL A 136 14.93 -26.88 -17.45
CA VAL A 136 15.15 -25.78 -18.40
C VAL A 136 14.33 -24.55 -17.96
N PRO A 137 14.89 -23.32 -17.98
CA PRO A 137 14.14 -22.09 -17.69
C PRO A 137 12.83 -22.01 -18.50
N GLY A 138 11.71 -21.82 -17.80
CA GLY A 138 10.37 -21.78 -18.40
C GLY A 138 9.69 -23.14 -18.61
N ASN A 139 10.29 -24.25 -18.15
CA ASN A 139 9.65 -25.57 -18.14
C ASN A 139 8.50 -25.64 -17.12
N THR A 140 7.53 -26.52 -17.35
CA THR A 140 6.35 -26.74 -16.50
C THR A 140 6.71 -27.15 -15.07
N LEU A 141 7.84 -27.84 -14.86
CA LEU A 141 8.31 -28.22 -13.52
C LEU A 141 8.76 -27.01 -12.69
N ILE A 142 9.57 -26.11 -13.25
CA ILE A 142 10.00 -24.87 -12.57
C ILE A 142 8.77 -24.03 -12.24
N LEU A 143 7.86 -23.85 -13.21
CA LEU A 143 6.61 -23.11 -12.99
C LEU A 143 5.76 -23.73 -11.89
N GLY A 144 5.65 -25.06 -11.83
CA GLY A 144 4.92 -25.77 -10.78
C GLY A 144 5.50 -25.54 -9.39
N ILE A 145 6.84 -25.59 -9.26
CA ILE A 145 7.54 -25.30 -8.00
C ILE A 145 7.32 -23.84 -7.58
N VAL A 146 7.51 -22.88 -8.49
CA VAL A 146 7.32 -21.46 -8.22
C VAL A 146 5.88 -21.17 -7.79
N ILE A 147 4.88 -21.71 -8.49
CA ILE A 147 3.47 -21.55 -8.12
C ILE A 147 3.18 -22.19 -6.76
N GLY A 148 3.75 -23.37 -6.47
CA GLY A 148 3.64 -24.04 -5.18
C GLY A 148 4.19 -23.18 -4.03
N ILE A 149 5.37 -22.56 -4.22
CA ILE A 149 5.98 -21.63 -3.26
C ILE A 149 5.09 -20.40 -3.08
N ILE A 150 4.61 -19.78 -4.17
CA ILE A 150 3.72 -18.61 -4.12
C ILE A 150 2.42 -18.94 -3.36
N LEU A 151 1.77 -20.07 -3.65
CA LEU A 151 0.56 -20.50 -2.95
C LEU A 151 0.80 -20.70 -1.46
N LEU A 152 1.89 -21.39 -1.09
CA LEU A 152 2.28 -21.57 0.31
C LEU A 152 2.52 -20.22 0.99
N LEU A 153 3.21 -19.31 0.29
CA LEU A 153 3.53 -17.98 0.77
C LEU A 153 2.26 -17.18 1.10
N PHE A 154 1.29 -17.14 0.18
CA PHE A 154 0.02 -16.43 0.35
C PHE A 154 -0.95 -17.14 1.33
N PHE A 155 -0.85 -18.46 1.47
CA PHE A 155 -1.60 -19.23 2.46
C PHE A 155 -1.15 -18.93 3.89
N VAL A 156 0.16 -18.81 4.11
CA VAL A 156 0.74 -18.55 5.44
C VAL A 156 0.40 -17.15 5.97
N GLN A 157 0.10 -16.17 5.09
CA GLN A 157 -0.19 -14.78 5.48
C GLN A 157 -1.27 -14.64 6.55
N GLN A 158 -2.30 -15.50 6.52
CA GLN A 158 -3.45 -15.39 7.43
C GLN A 158 -3.10 -15.69 8.90
N PHE A 159 -2.03 -16.44 9.16
CA PHE A 159 -1.59 -16.81 10.50
C PHE A 159 -0.74 -15.72 11.18
N GLY A 160 -0.45 -14.63 10.46
CA GLY A 160 0.38 -13.53 10.94
C GLY A 160 1.88 -13.84 10.89
N THR A 161 2.71 -12.78 10.85
CA THR A 161 4.16 -12.89 10.67
C THR A 161 4.94 -13.07 11.97
N ASN A 162 4.28 -13.21 13.12
CA ASN A 162 4.94 -13.27 14.44
C ASN A 162 5.89 -14.46 14.62
N VAL A 163 5.52 -15.64 14.11
CA VAL A 163 6.33 -16.86 14.26
C VAL A 163 7.48 -16.88 13.24
N VAL A 164 7.31 -16.24 12.09
CA VAL A 164 8.26 -16.28 10.97
C VAL A 164 9.26 -15.11 11.02
N GLY A 165 8.84 -13.94 11.51
CA GLY A 165 9.63 -12.71 11.51
C GLY A 165 10.91 -12.76 12.36
N THR A 166 10.96 -13.62 13.39
CA THR A 166 12.17 -13.84 14.19
C THR A 166 13.26 -14.58 13.42
N LEU A 167 12.90 -15.40 12.43
CA LEU A 167 13.84 -16.14 11.58
C LEU A 167 14.31 -15.33 10.37
N PHE A 168 13.60 -14.27 9.98
CA PHE A 168 13.95 -13.45 8.82
C PHE A 168 15.34 -12.80 8.96
N GLY A 169 15.63 -12.24 10.12
CA GLY A 169 16.92 -11.57 10.37
C GLY A 169 18.13 -12.50 10.23
N PRO A 170 18.17 -13.65 10.94
CA PRO A 170 19.25 -14.63 10.80
C PRO A 170 19.44 -15.16 9.38
N ILE A 171 18.36 -15.49 8.67
CA ILE A 171 18.45 -16.02 7.30
C ILE A 171 19.01 -14.96 6.35
N MET A 172 18.53 -13.71 6.45
CA MET A 172 19.06 -12.62 5.63
C MET A 172 20.50 -12.27 5.96
N LEU A 173 20.92 -12.40 7.23
CA LEU A 173 22.33 -12.26 7.60
C LEU A 173 23.19 -13.33 6.91
N ILE A 174 22.76 -14.59 6.93
CA ILE A 174 23.45 -15.68 6.21
C ILE A 174 23.54 -15.38 4.72
N TRP A 175 22.44 -14.92 4.11
CA TRP A 175 22.41 -14.49 2.71
C TRP A 175 23.42 -13.38 2.40
N PHE A 176 23.42 -12.28 3.17
CA PHE A 176 24.35 -11.17 2.93
C PHE A 176 25.81 -11.54 3.18
N VAL A 177 26.09 -12.36 4.20
CA VAL A 177 27.43 -12.90 4.43
C VAL A 177 27.87 -13.75 3.23
N MET A 178 26.98 -14.61 2.70
CA MET A 178 27.25 -15.40 1.50
C MET A 178 27.54 -14.52 0.28
N LEU A 179 26.76 -13.45 0.06
CA LEU A 179 27.01 -12.50 -1.03
C LEU A 179 28.40 -11.87 -0.93
N GLY A 180 28.77 -11.42 0.27
CA GLY A 180 30.06 -10.81 0.56
C GLY A 180 31.22 -11.79 0.38
N THR A 181 31.11 -13.02 0.90
CA THR A 181 32.18 -14.03 0.78
C THR A 181 32.41 -14.46 -0.66
N LEU A 182 31.35 -14.77 -1.41
CA LEU A 182 31.43 -15.11 -2.83
C LEU A 182 32.04 -13.96 -3.64
N GLY A 183 31.64 -12.72 -3.33
CA GLY A 183 32.22 -11.52 -3.92
C GLY A 183 33.72 -11.40 -3.71
N VAL A 184 34.17 -11.48 -2.45
CA VAL A 184 35.58 -11.37 -2.06
C VAL A 184 36.44 -12.48 -2.70
N LEU A 185 35.93 -13.72 -2.74
CA LEU A 185 36.65 -14.85 -3.35
C LEU A 185 36.97 -14.58 -4.83
N GLN A 186 36.02 -14.02 -5.59
CA GLN A 186 36.25 -13.72 -7.01
C GLN A 186 37.09 -12.46 -7.21
N ILE A 187 36.92 -11.43 -6.37
CA ILE A 187 37.75 -10.20 -6.41
C ILE A 187 39.24 -10.55 -6.20
N ALA A 188 39.55 -11.53 -5.35
CA ALA A 188 40.94 -11.97 -5.14
C ALA A 188 41.61 -12.47 -6.43
N HIS A 189 40.84 -13.00 -7.39
CA HIS A 189 41.35 -13.45 -8.69
C HIS A 189 41.56 -12.31 -9.69
N PHE A 190 40.81 -11.20 -9.58
CA PHE A 190 40.96 -10.02 -10.43
C PHE A 190 40.81 -8.71 -9.62
N PRO A 191 41.85 -8.28 -8.88
CA PRO A 191 41.78 -7.09 -8.02
C PRO A 191 41.57 -5.78 -8.78
N GLU A 192 41.91 -5.73 -10.08
CA GLU A 192 41.72 -4.54 -10.90
C GLU A 192 40.25 -4.14 -11.08
N ILE A 193 39.30 -5.02 -10.73
CA ILE A 193 37.86 -4.74 -10.78
C ILE A 193 37.46 -3.49 -9.98
N PHE A 194 38.22 -3.11 -8.94
CA PHE A 194 37.96 -1.90 -8.16
C PHE A 194 38.02 -0.60 -8.98
N LYS A 195 38.66 -0.61 -10.16
CA LYS A 195 38.61 0.50 -11.12
C LYS A 195 37.17 0.88 -11.47
N ALA A 196 36.24 -0.07 -11.47
CA ALA A 196 34.82 0.15 -11.73
C ALA A 196 34.14 1.10 -10.72
N LEU A 197 34.74 1.41 -9.56
CA LEU A 197 34.16 2.39 -8.63
C LEU A 197 34.28 3.84 -9.15
N ASN A 198 35.18 4.09 -10.11
CA ASN A 198 35.34 5.41 -10.71
C ASN A 198 34.15 5.70 -11.67
N PRO A 199 33.39 6.79 -11.45
CA PRO A 199 32.20 7.12 -12.24
C PRO A 199 32.49 7.29 -13.74
N MET A 200 33.73 7.60 -14.12
CA MET A 200 34.11 7.78 -15.52
C MET A 200 33.88 6.52 -16.36
N TYR A 201 34.05 5.31 -15.79
CA TYR A 201 33.73 4.06 -16.52
C TYR A 201 32.25 3.97 -16.86
N GLY A 202 31.38 4.38 -15.94
CA GLY A 202 29.93 4.46 -16.19
C GLY A 202 29.60 5.50 -17.25
N VAL A 203 30.21 6.69 -17.18
CA VAL A 203 30.02 7.73 -18.20
C VAL A 203 30.43 7.23 -19.58
N HIS A 204 31.64 6.67 -19.72
CA HIS A 204 32.12 6.14 -21.00
C HIS A 204 31.21 5.02 -21.52
N LEU A 205 30.73 4.11 -20.66
CA LEU A 205 29.76 3.09 -21.07
C LEU A 205 28.51 3.73 -21.68
N LEU A 206 27.97 4.78 -21.07
CA LEU A 206 26.74 5.41 -21.53
C LEU A 206 26.92 6.22 -22.82
N THR A 207 28.11 6.77 -23.07
CA THR A 207 28.37 7.64 -24.22
C THR A 207 29.04 6.94 -25.39
N GLU A 208 29.92 5.98 -25.14
CA GLU A 208 30.77 5.34 -26.15
C GLU A 208 30.30 3.92 -26.52
N HIS A 209 29.62 3.20 -25.62
CA HIS A 209 29.11 1.87 -25.94
C HIS A 209 27.93 1.95 -26.92
N PRO A 210 27.90 1.14 -27.99
CA PRO A 210 26.70 1.00 -28.82
C PRO A 210 25.51 0.57 -27.96
N ARG A 211 24.46 1.40 -27.92
CA ARG A 211 23.28 1.19 -27.04
C ARG A 211 23.55 1.25 -25.53
N GLY A 212 24.67 1.83 -25.10
CA GLY A 212 25.03 1.97 -23.67
C GLY A 212 23.93 2.59 -22.81
N PHE A 213 23.26 3.64 -23.30
CA PHE A 213 22.11 4.26 -22.64
C PHE A 213 20.98 3.27 -22.31
N TRP A 214 20.71 2.30 -23.20
CA TRP A 214 19.61 1.34 -23.00
C TRP A 214 19.92 0.30 -21.90
N LEU A 215 21.20 0.10 -21.57
CA LEU A 215 21.64 -0.76 -20.46
C LEU A 215 21.20 -0.20 -19.10
N LEU A 216 20.90 1.10 -19.02
CA LEU A 216 20.34 1.69 -17.79
C LEU A 216 19.05 1.00 -17.34
N GLY A 217 18.27 0.43 -18.27
CA GLY A 217 17.09 -0.36 -17.90
C GLY A 217 17.45 -1.61 -17.09
N ALA A 218 18.59 -2.24 -17.37
CA ALA A 218 19.10 -3.37 -16.60
C ALA A 218 19.84 -2.91 -15.33
N VAL A 219 20.58 -1.79 -15.37
CA VAL A 219 21.22 -1.20 -14.17
C VAL A 219 20.17 -0.88 -13.10
N PHE A 220 19.01 -0.36 -13.51
CA PHE A 220 17.91 0.01 -12.61
C PHE A 220 17.52 -1.11 -11.63
N LEU A 221 17.61 -2.36 -12.09
CA LEU A 221 17.23 -3.55 -11.32
C LEU A 221 18.00 -3.71 -10.00
N CYS A 222 19.17 -3.08 -9.85
CA CYS A 222 19.91 -3.09 -8.58
C CYS A 222 19.26 -2.25 -7.47
N THR A 223 18.37 -1.33 -7.80
CA THR A 223 17.73 -0.41 -6.84
C THR A 223 16.30 -0.76 -6.47
N THR A 224 15.82 -1.88 -6.97
CA THR A 224 14.49 -2.38 -6.63
C THR A 224 14.42 -2.66 -5.12
N GLY A 225 13.31 -2.32 -4.47
CA GLY A 225 13.17 -2.39 -3.02
C GLY A 225 13.60 -1.17 -2.21
N ALA A 226 14.21 -0.13 -2.82
CA ALA A 226 14.52 1.11 -2.12
C ALA A 226 13.25 1.82 -1.57
N GLU A 227 12.10 1.63 -2.21
CA GLU A 227 10.83 2.22 -1.81
C GLU A 227 10.13 1.46 -0.69
N ALA A 228 10.28 0.13 -0.66
CA ALA A 228 9.82 -0.72 0.43
C ALA A 228 10.50 -0.32 1.75
N LEU A 229 11.80 -0.01 1.67
CA LEU A 229 12.59 0.50 2.80
C LEU A 229 12.03 1.79 3.42
N TYR A 230 11.44 2.65 2.61
CA TYR A 230 10.75 3.84 3.13
C TYR A 230 9.38 3.50 3.73
N SER A 231 8.62 2.61 3.11
CA SER A 231 7.29 2.19 3.59
C SER A 231 7.35 1.46 4.94
N ASP A 232 8.39 0.68 5.18
CA ASP A 232 8.55 -0.11 6.42
C ASP A 232 9.31 0.62 7.55
N LEU A 233 9.46 1.94 7.45
CA LEU A 233 10.16 2.76 8.44
C LEU A 233 9.60 2.58 9.87
N GLY A 234 8.27 2.43 10.01
CA GLY A 234 7.60 2.27 11.31
C GLY A 234 7.96 1.00 12.06
N HIS A 235 8.41 -0.05 11.37
CA HIS A 235 8.77 -1.33 11.97
C HIS A 235 10.17 -1.35 12.58
N CYS A 236 11.13 -0.77 11.85
CA CYS A 236 12.55 -0.92 12.16
C CYS A 236 13.15 0.35 12.77
N GLY A 237 12.64 1.52 12.39
CA GLY A 237 13.15 2.82 12.81
C GLY A 237 14.40 3.26 12.03
N ARG A 238 14.49 4.58 11.81
CA ARG A 238 15.48 5.22 10.93
C ARG A 238 16.93 4.82 11.19
N LYS A 239 17.39 4.83 12.46
CA LYS A 239 18.80 4.56 12.79
C LYS A 239 19.21 3.12 12.51
N ASN A 240 18.32 2.15 12.75
CA ASN A 240 18.60 0.74 12.46
C ASN A 240 18.75 0.52 10.95
N ILE A 241 17.91 1.18 10.14
CA ILE A 241 18.00 1.15 8.67
C ILE A 241 19.34 1.71 8.19
N GLN A 242 19.74 2.88 8.69
CA GLN A 242 20.98 3.54 8.27
C GLN A 242 22.23 2.70 8.57
N VAL A 243 22.32 2.10 9.76
CA VAL A 243 23.48 1.27 10.15
C VAL A 243 23.49 -0.05 9.36
N SER A 244 22.34 -0.71 9.26
CA SER A 244 22.22 -1.97 8.51
C SER A 244 22.55 -1.79 7.03
N TRP A 245 22.22 -0.62 6.45
CA TRP A 245 22.54 -0.31 5.06
C TRP A 245 24.03 -0.32 4.75
N ILE A 246 24.89 0.10 5.70
CA ILE A 246 26.35 0.08 5.47
C ILE A 246 26.80 -1.35 5.17
N PHE A 247 26.35 -2.31 6.00
CA PHE A 247 26.64 -3.73 5.79
C PHE A 247 26.03 -4.26 4.48
N VAL A 248 24.74 -3.99 4.25
CA VAL A 248 24.03 -4.46 3.04
C VAL A 248 24.67 -3.92 1.78
N LYS A 249 24.90 -2.61 1.68
CA LYS A 249 25.55 -1.98 0.53
C LYS A 249 26.93 -2.57 0.28
N THR A 250 27.74 -2.76 1.32
CA THR A 250 29.07 -3.36 1.17
C THR A 250 28.98 -4.77 0.58
N THR A 251 28.11 -5.63 1.11
CA THR A 251 27.96 -7.00 0.58
C THR A 251 27.41 -7.04 -0.85
N LEU A 252 26.48 -6.16 -1.21
CA LEU A 252 25.95 -6.03 -2.57
C LEU A 252 27.05 -5.59 -3.54
N VAL A 253 27.81 -4.53 -3.19
CA VAL A 253 28.90 -4.02 -4.04
C VAL A 253 29.99 -5.07 -4.22
N LEU A 254 30.38 -5.79 -3.14
CA LEU A 254 31.34 -6.88 -3.23
C LEU A 254 30.84 -8.00 -4.15
N ASN A 255 29.56 -8.35 -4.09
CA ASN A 255 29.00 -9.38 -4.95
C ASN A 255 29.00 -8.96 -6.42
N TYR A 256 28.58 -7.73 -6.75
CA TYR A 256 28.61 -7.22 -8.13
C TYR A 256 30.05 -7.14 -8.68
N LEU A 257 31.01 -6.70 -7.87
CA LEU A 257 32.43 -6.73 -8.22
C LEU A 257 32.91 -8.17 -8.47
N GLY A 258 32.54 -9.12 -7.60
CA GLY A 258 32.90 -10.52 -7.77
C GLY A 258 32.31 -11.16 -9.04
N GLN A 259 31.04 -10.86 -9.37
CA GLN A 259 30.44 -11.30 -10.63
C GLN A 259 31.18 -10.72 -11.85
N GLY A 260 31.59 -9.45 -11.78
CA GLY A 260 32.43 -8.82 -12.80
C GLY A 260 33.80 -9.45 -12.96
N ALA A 261 34.50 -9.66 -11.84
CA ALA A 261 35.81 -10.29 -11.79
C ALA A 261 35.78 -11.70 -12.42
N TRP A 262 34.73 -12.47 -12.12
CA TRP A 262 34.52 -13.77 -12.74
C TRP A 262 34.32 -13.66 -14.26
N VAL A 263 33.47 -12.74 -14.75
CA VAL A 263 33.27 -12.56 -16.21
C VAL A 263 34.57 -12.21 -16.92
N LEU A 264 35.40 -11.34 -16.34
CA LEU A 264 36.67 -10.92 -16.95
C LEU A 264 37.77 -11.98 -16.90
N THR A 265 37.64 -12.96 -16.01
CA THR A 265 38.57 -14.10 -15.93
C THR A 265 38.15 -15.27 -16.81
N GLN A 266 36.87 -15.33 -17.22
CA GLN A 266 36.43 -16.30 -18.22
C GLN A 266 36.96 -15.93 -19.62
N HIS A 267 37.39 -16.94 -20.37
CA HIS A 267 38.02 -16.74 -21.67
C HIS A 267 37.05 -16.06 -22.66
N LYS A 268 37.56 -15.14 -23.48
CA LYS A 268 36.84 -14.24 -24.43
C LYS A 268 35.81 -14.90 -25.40
N TYR A 269 35.63 -16.22 -25.38
CA TYR A 269 34.85 -16.99 -26.36
C TYR A 269 33.66 -17.79 -25.80
N THR A 270 33.38 -17.74 -24.50
CA THR A 270 32.14 -18.34 -23.96
C THR A 270 30.94 -17.50 -24.36
N ASN A 271 29.97 -18.11 -25.04
CA ASN A 271 28.67 -17.50 -25.27
C ASN A 271 27.94 -17.44 -23.92
N PHE A 272 27.80 -16.26 -23.32
CA PHE A 272 27.11 -16.08 -22.04
C PHE A 272 25.57 -16.09 -22.18
N ALA A 273 25.04 -16.45 -23.34
CA ALA A 273 23.61 -16.58 -23.56
C ALA A 273 23.02 -17.67 -22.64
N GLY A 274 22.23 -17.24 -21.65
CA GLY A 274 21.56 -18.14 -20.70
C GLY A 274 22.37 -18.44 -19.44
N VAL A 275 23.58 -17.89 -19.29
CA VAL A 275 24.41 -18.06 -18.09
C VAL A 275 23.96 -17.06 -17.03
N ASN A 276 23.77 -17.50 -15.78
CA ASN A 276 23.55 -16.60 -14.65
C ASN A 276 24.86 -16.44 -13.86
N PRO A 277 25.58 -15.30 -13.98
CA PRO A 277 26.86 -15.09 -13.34
C PRO A 277 26.81 -15.27 -11.81
N PHE A 278 25.65 -15.01 -11.19
CA PHE A 278 25.48 -15.19 -9.76
C PHE A 278 25.72 -16.62 -9.29
N PHE A 279 25.20 -17.61 -10.03
CA PHE A 279 25.36 -19.01 -9.65
C PHE A 279 26.69 -19.59 -10.12
N GLU A 280 27.28 -19.02 -11.17
CA GLU A 280 28.60 -19.44 -11.67
C GLU A 280 29.76 -19.05 -10.77
N ILE A 281 29.65 -17.94 -10.02
CA ILE A 281 30.66 -17.59 -9.02
C ILE A 281 30.65 -18.53 -7.81
N VAL A 282 29.62 -19.37 -7.66
CA VAL A 282 29.46 -20.29 -6.54
C VAL A 282 30.31 -21.55 -6.77
N PRO A 283 31.16 -21.96 -5.81
CA PRO A 283 31.87 -23.23 -5.90
C PRO A 283 30.91 -24.41 -6.06
N HIS A 284 31.23 -25.39 -6.92
CA HIS A 284 30.32 -26.50 -7.25
C HIS A 284 29.77 -27.25 -6.02
N PHE A 285 30.57 -27.47 -4.98
CA PHE A 285 30.11 -28.15 -3.76
C PHE A 285 29.06 -27.35 -2.96
N PHE A 286 29.02 -26.03 -3.15
CA PHE A 286 28.15 -25.11 -2.42
C PHE A 286 26.95 -24.63 -3.26
N LEU A 287 26.82 -25.07 -4.51
CA LEU A 287 25.75 -24.66 -5.41
C LEU A 287 24.35 -25.01 -4.86
N ILE A 288 24.12 -26.26 -4.45
CA ILE A 288 22.83 -26.69 -3.88
C ILE A 288 22.48 -25.92 -2.60
N PRO A 289 23.37 -25.81 -1.59
CA PRO A 289 23.15 -24.93 -0.44
C PRO A 289 22.82 -23.49 -0.82
N SER A 290 23.55 -22.91 -1.79
CA SER A 290 23.35 -21.52 -2.24
C SER A 290 21.97 -21.29 -2.84
N ILE A 291 21.44 -22.24 -3.63
CA ILE A 291 20.07 -22.19 -4.19
C ILE A 291 19.03 -22.25 -3.07
N GLY A 292 19.24 -23.10 -2.05
CA GLY A 292 18.38 -23.15 -0.86
C GLY A 292 18.37 -21.82 -0.11
N ILE A 293 19.53 -21.23 0.15
CA ILE A 293 19.64 -19.92 0.82
C ILE A 293 19.00 -18.82 -0.05
N ALA A 294 19.24 -18.82 -1.36
CA ALA A 294 18.63 -17.87 -2.29
C ALA A 294 17.10 -17.96 -2.26
N THR A 295 16.56 -19.18 -2.30
CA THR A 295 15.10 -19.40 -2.26
C THR A 295 14.50 -18.93 -0.94
N MET A 296 15.17 -19.17 0.19
CA MET A 296 14.72 -18.65 1.48
C MET A 296 14.78 -17.12 1.52
N ALA A 297 15.83 -16.50 0.97
CA ALA A 297 15.95 -15.05 0.87
C ALA A 297 14.85 -14.44 -0.01
N THR A 298 14.49 -15.06 -1.14
CA THR A 298 13.43 -14.57 -2.03
C THR A 298 12.04 -14.76 -1.45
N ILE A 299 11.81 -15.82 -0.66
CA ILE A 299 10.58 -15.98 0.14
C ILE A 299 10.47 -14.85 1.16
N ILE A 300 11.55 -14.51 1.87
CA ILE A 300 11.56 -13.42 2.87
C ILE A 300 11.33 -12.06 2.20
N ALA A 301 12.00 -11.78 1.08
CA ALA A 301 11.82 -10.57 0.30
C ALA A 301 10.35 -10.40 -0.15
N SER A 302 9.75 -11.46 -0.68
CA SER A 302 8.36 -11.49 -1.10
C SER A 302 7.39 -11.26 0.07
N GLN A 303 7.67 -11.86 1.23
CA GLN A 303 6.89 -11.69 2.45
C GLN A 303 6.88 -10.23 2.95
N ALA A 304 8.06 -9.60 2.98
CA ALA A 304 8.20 -8.19 3.36
C ALA A 304 7.36 -7.29 2.45
N LEU A 305 7.46 -7.48 1.13
CA LEU A 305 6.72 -6.68 0.16
C LEU A 305 5.19 -6.86 0.25
N ILE A 306 4.72 -8.09 0.49
CA ILE A 306 3.29 -8.37 0.67
C ILE A 306 2.78 -7.68 1.95
N SER A 307 3.55 -7.74 3.04
CA SER A 307 3.23 -7.01 4.27
C SER A 307 3.20 -5.50 4.02
N GLY A 308 4.18 -4.95 3.31
CA GLY A 308 4.23 -3.53 2.91
C GLY A 308 3.01 -3.13 2.06
N SER A 309 2.53 -4.01 1.18
CA SER A 309 1.32 -3.79 0.38
C SER A 309 0.05 -3.70 1.24
N PHE A 310 -0.05 -4.51 2.31
CA PHE A 310 -1.16 -4.40 3.27
C PHE A 310 -1.12 -3.07 4.03
N THR A 311 0.08 -2.63 4.44
CA THR A 311 0.28 -1.32 5.06
C THR A 311 -0.14 -0.20 4.12
N LEU A 312 0.33 -0.23 2.87
CA LEU A 312 0.00 0.79 1.86
C LEU A 312 -1.51 0.88 1.61
N ILE A 313 -2.21 -0.26 1.50
CA ILE A 313 -3.67 -0.26 1.34
C ILE A 313 -4.37 0.26 2.60
N SER A 314 -3.92 -0.14 3.80
CA SER A 314 -4.48 0.37 5.05
C SER A 314 -4.35 1.89 5.14
N GLU A 315 -3.20 2.44 4.75
CA GLU A 315 -2.98 3.88 4.62
C GLU A 315 -3.91 4.51 3.57
N ALA A 316 -4.06 3.88 2.40
CA ALA A 316 -4.99 4.32 1.35
C ALA A 316 -6.44 4.37 1.83
N VAL A 317 -6.88 3.39 2.63
CA VAL A 317 -8.21 3.35 3.25
C VAL A 317 -8.37 4.51 4.24
N SER A 318 -7.37 4.74 5.10
CA SER A 318 -7.38 5.84 6.09
C SER A 318 -7.43 7.21 5.43
N MET A 319 -6.63 7.38 4.36
CA MET A 319 -6.59 8.57 3.51
C MET A 319 -7.64 8.55 2.42
N ASN A 320 -8.60 7.63 2.52
CA ASN A 320 -9.85 7.75 1.81
C ASN A 320 -9.69 7.63 0.27
N PHE A 321 -8.58 7.04 -0.19
CA PHE A 321 -8.27 6.69 -1.57
C PHE A 321 -8.68 5.26 -1.93
N TRP A 322 -9.07 4.42 -0.96
CA TRP A 322 -9.50 3.04 -1.21
C TRP A 322 -10.88 2.75 -0.61
N PRO A 323 -11.67 1.81 -1.18
CA PRO A 323 -12.88 1.31 -0.55
C PRO A 323 -12.66 0.76 0.86
N ARG A 324 -13.69 0.82 1.70
CA ARG A 324 -13.64 0.22 3.03
C ARG A 324 -13.60 -1.30 2.87
N ILE A 325 -12.54 -1.91 3.39
CA ILE A 325 -12.27 -3.35 3.34
C ILE A 325 -12.02 -3.88 4.75
N THR A 326 -12.15 -5.20 4.91
CA THR A 326 -11.90 -5.85 6.19
C THR A 326 -10.41 -5.91 6.47
N ILE A 327 -9.99 -5.26 7.56
CA ILE A 327 -8.61 -5.28 8.07
C ILE A 327 -8.60 -6.14 9.34
N LYS A 328 -7.86 -7.25 9.31
CA LYS A 328 -7.62 -8.11 10.48
C LYS A 328 -6.25 -7.80 11.06
N TYR A 329 -6.15 -7.85 12.38
CA TYR A 329 -4.90 -7.71 13.12
C TYR A 329 -4.62 -9.06 13.80
N PRO A 330 -3.82 -9.96 13.19
CA PRO A 330 -3.57 -11.29 13.73
C PRO A 330 -2.87 -11.29 15.09
N SER A 331 -2.25 -10.18 15.47
CA SER A 331 -1.58 -10.04 16.75
C SER A 331 -1.75 -8.65 17.37
N ASN A 332 -1.45 -8.58 18.67
CA ASN A 332 -1.44 -7.33 19.43
C ASN A 332 -0.14 -6.52 19.20
N ILE A 333 0.79 -7.00 18.37
CA ILE A 333 2.06 -6.32 18.08
C ILE A 333 1.87 -5.32 16.94
N ARG A 334 2.45 -4.13 17.10
CA ARG A 334 2.40 -3.03 16.11
C ARG A 334 2.81 -3.51 14.71
N GLY A 335 1.91 -3.34 13.73
CA GLY A 335 2.22 -3.35 12.30
C GLY A 335 1.87 -4.64 11.55
N GLN A 336 1.31 -5.65 12.22
CA GLN A 336 0.81 -6.84 11.54
C GLN A 336 -0.61 -6.63 11.05
N ILE A 337 -0.70 -6.26 9.78
CA ILE A 337 -1.95 -6.01 9.07
C ILE A 337 -2.18 -7.17 8.12
N TYR A 338 -3.35 -7.82 8.21
CA TYR A 338 -3.77 -8.82 7.24
C TYR A 338 -5.06 -8.39 6.56
N ILE A 339 -5.02 -8.31 5.23
CA ILE A 339 -6.15 -7.87 4.41
C ILE A 339 -6.50 -9.00 3.42
N PRO A 340 -7.50 -9.84 3.72
CA PRO A 340 -7.81 -11.03 2.92
C PRO A 340 -8.06 -10.74 1.43
N SER A 341 -8.77 -9.65 1.12
CA SER A 341 -9.08 -9.29 -0.27
C SER A 341 -7.84 -8.93 -1.07
N ILE A 342 -6.89 -8.22 -0.45
CA ILE A 342 -5.62 -7.84 -1.10
C ILE A 342 -4.70 -9.05 -1.21
N ASN A 343 -4.68 -9.92 -0.20
CA ASN A 343 -3.91 -11.16 -0.22
C ASN A 343 -4.24 -12.01 -1.46
N TRP A 344 -5.54 -12.25 -1.69
CA TRP A 344 -5.97 -13.01 -2.85
C TRP A 344 -5.76 -12.27 -4.17
N LEU A 345 -5.97 -10.95 -4.21
CA LEU A 345 -5.68 -10.13 -5.39
C LEU A 345 -4.21 -10.25 -5.80
N LEU A 346 -3.28 -10.08 -4.85
CA LEU A 346 -1.85 -10.22 -5.09
C LEU A 346 -1.48 -11.65 -5.48
N CYS A 347 -2.06 -12.67 -4.82
CA CYS A 347 -1.82 -14.07 -5.13
C CYS A 347 -2.21 -14.42 -6.58
N PHE A 348 -3.43 -14.05 -7.01
CA PHE A 348 -3.87 -14.28 -8.39
C PHE A 348 -3.02 -13.50 -9.39
N GLY A 349 -2.64 -12.27 -9.06
CA GLY A 349 -1.71 -11.47 -9.85
C GLY A 349 -0.36 -12.18 -10.03
N CYS A 350 0.25 -12.65 -8.94
CA CYS A 350 1.54 -13.34 -8.97
C CYS A 350 1.49 -14.60 -9.85
N ILE A 351 0.43 -15.40 -9.72
CA ILE A 351 0.23 -16.61 -10.54
C ILE A 351 0.06 -16.24 -12.02
N ALA A 352 -0.75 -15.21 -12.31
CA ALA A 352 -0.97 -14.75 -13.69
C ALA A 352 0.34 -14.26 -14.34
N VAL A 353 1.14 -13.47 -13.62
CA VAL A 353 2.46 -13.00 -14.08
C VAL A 353 3.41 -14.18 -14.33
N THR A 354 3.44 -15.15 -13.40
CA THR A 354 4.27 -16.37 -13.52
C THR A 354 3.92 -17.16 -14.77
N LEU A 355 2.63 -17.39 -15.03
CA LEU A 355 2.14 -18.15 -16.19
C LEU A 355 2.34 -17.40 -17.51
N TYR A 356 2.22 -16.07 -17.51
CA TYR A 356 2.36 -15.24 -18.70
C TYR A 356 3.82 -15.10 -19.14
N PHE A 357 4.73 -14.75 -18.21
CA PHE A 357 6.13 -14.48 -18.57
C PHE A 357 7.03 -15.71 -18.56
N ARG A 358 6.69 -16.72 -17.75
CA ARG A 358 7.35 -18.03 -17.58
C ARG A 358 8.81 -18.07 -17.09
N THR A 359 9.63 -17.09 -17.48
CA THR A 359 11.06 -17.01 -17.14
C THR A 359 11.33 -15.69 -16.43
N SER A 360 12.30 -15.66 -15.50
CA SER A 360 12.64 -14.43 -14.76
C SER A 360 13.07 -13.29 -15.68
N GLU A 361 13.84 -13.60 -16.73
CA GLU A 361 14.26 -12.65 -17.75
C GLU A 361 13.07 -11.89 -18.35
N ASN A 362 12.00 -12.60 -18.68
CA ASN A 362 10.82 -11.99 -19.28
C ASN A 362 10.09 -11.04 -18.30
N MET A 363 10.26 -11.20 -17.00
CA MET A 363 9.62 -10.34 -16.03
C MET A 363 10.37 -8.99 -15.87
N THR A 364 11.70 -8.99 -16.05
CA THR A 364 12.58 -7.82 -15.78
C THR A 364 12.15 -6.52 -16.47
N ALA A 365 11.72 -6.58 -17.74
CA ALA A 365 11.37 -5.40 -18.52
C ALA A 365 10.03 -4.76 -18.12
N ALA A 366 9.06 -5.54 -17.66
CA ALA A 366 7.81 -5.00 -17.10
C ALA A 366 8.04 -4.42 -15.69
N TYR A 367 8.89 -5.09 -14.92
CA TYR A 367 9.25 -4.72 -13.56
C TYR A 367 9.91 -3.33 -13.45
N GLY A 368 10.91 -3.06 -14.30
CA GLY A 368 11.69 -1.81 -14.23
C GLY A 368 10.86 -0.54 -14.45
N PHE A 369 9.82 -0.61 -15.28
CA PHE A 369 9.00 0.54 -15.64
C PHE A 369 8.16 1.05 -14.44
N SER A 370 7.39 0.18 -13.79
CA SER A 370 6.42 0.58 -12.78
C SER A 370 7.09 1.18 -11.53
N ILE A 371 8.20 0.61 -11.08
CA ILE A 371 8.97 1.16 -9.95
C ILE A 371 9.58 2.52 -10.34
N THR A 372 10.06 2.70 -11.57
CA THR A 372 10.60 4.01 -11.97
C THR A 372 9.53 5.11 -11.91
N VAL A 373 8.29 4.80 -12.27
CA VAL A 373 7.15 5.72 -12.11
C VAL A 373 6.91 6.06 -10.63
N ALA A 374 6.94 5.06 -9.74
CA ALA A 374 6.82 5.28 -8.30
C ALA A 374 7.93 6.21 -7.76
N MET A 375 9.17 5.99 -8.20
CA MET A 375 10.33 6.79 -7.79
C MET A 375 10.18 8.25 -8.21
N LEU A 376 9.71 8.49 -9.44
CA LEU A 376 9.43 9.84 -9.96
C LEU A 376 8.34 10.54 -9.16
N MET A 377 7.24 9.84 -8.84
CA MET A 377 6.18 10.40 -8.01
C MET A 377 6.67 10.75 -6.61
N THR A 378 7.52 9.90 -6.02
CA THR A 378 8.16 10.16 -4.74
C THR A 378 9.07 11.39 -4.80
N THR A 379 9.85 11.57 -5.87
CA THR A 379 10.70 12.74 -6.09
C THR A 379 9.89 14.04 -6.15
N ILE A 380 8.72 14.02 -6.82
CA ILE A 380 7.80 15.16 -6.86
C ILE A 380 7.30 15.51 -5.45
N LEU A 381 6.86 14.53 -4.67
CA LEU A 381 6.38 14.78 -3.30
C LEU A 381 7.54 15.23 -2.37
N MET A 382 8.72 14.67 -2.57
CA MET A 382 9.93 14.99 -1.80
C MET A 382 10.40 16.43 -2.03
N TYR A 383 10.24 17.00 -3.22
CA TYR A 383 10.47 18.42 -3.49
C TYR A 383 9.67 19.30 -2.51
N TYR A 384 8.37 19.04 -2.35
CA TYR A 384 7.51 19.80 -1.44
C TYR A 384 7.90 19.59 0.02
N PHE A 385 8.30 18.38 0.39
CA PHE A 385 8.79 18.09 1.72
C PHE A 385 10.06 18.87 2.05
N MET A 386 11.08 18.82 1.17
CA MET A 386 12.34 19.55 1.38
C MET A 386 12.11 21.07 1.43
N ARG A 387 11.28 21.60 0.52
CA ARG A 387 11.03 23.05 0.43
C ARG A 387 10.16 23.60 1.57
N TYR A 388 9.04 22.95 1.87
CA TYR A 388 7.99 23.53 2.72
C TYR A 388 7.90 22.92 4.12
N VAL A 389 8.43 21.71 4.33
CA VAL A 389 8.44 21.05 5.64
C VAL A 389 9.82 21.16 6.30
N LYS A 390 10.90 20.93 5.54
CA LYS A 390 12.28 21.10 6.03
C LYS A 390 12.84 22.51 5.86
N HIS A 391 12.14 23.38 5.13
CA HIS A 391 12.53 24.77 4.87
C HIS A 391 13.92 24.94 4.25
N TRP A 392 14.37 23.98 3.43
CA TRP A 392 15.63 24.08 2.71
C TRP A 392 15.57 25.20 1.66
N PRO A 393 16.71 25.86 1.37
CA PRO A 393 16.75 26.93 0.38
C PRO A 393 16.50 26.38 -1.03
N LEU A 394 15.78 27.13 -1.86
CA LEU A 394 15.29 26.66 -3.16
C LEU A 394 16.40 26.16 -4.08
N TRP A 395 17.53 26.87 -4.14
CA TRP A 395 18.67 26.48 -4.99
C TRP A 395 19.21 25.08 -4.66
N LEU A 396 19.31 24.75 -3.37
CA LEU A 396 19.76 23.43 -2.92
C LEU A 396 18.73 22.36 -3.28
N VAL A 397 17.45 22.63 -3.06
CA VAL A 397 16.35 21.72 -3.40
C VAL A 397 16.32 21.44 -4.90
N VAL A 398 16.48 22.47 -5.73
CA VAL A 398 16.51 22.34 -7.19
C VAL A 398 17.69 21.49 -7.64
N ILE A 399 18.91 21.73 -7.12
CA ILE A 399 20.08 20.92 -7.46
C ILE A 399 19.85 19.44 -7.12
N ILE A 400 19.38 19.15 -5.91
CA ILE A 400 19.12 17.76 -5.46
C ILE A 400 18.06 17.09 -6.35
N VAL A 401 16.95 17.78 -6.61
CA VAL A 401 15.87 17.24 -7.45
C VAL A 401 16.31 17.07 -8.91
N CYS A 402 17.11 17.98 -9.45
CA CYS A 402 17.67 17.85 -10.81
C CYS A 402 18.58 16.62 -10.93
N VAL A 403 19.39 16.32 -9.92
CA VAL A 403 20.24 15.11 -9.90
C VAL A 403 19.39 13.84 -9.86
N PHE A 404 18.34 13.80 -9.04
CA PHE A 404 17.48 12.61 -8.98
C PHE A 404 16.62 12.44 -10.22
N LEU A 405 16.04 13.54 -10.74
CA LEU A 405 15.25 13.51 -11.96
C LEU A 405 16.09 13.14 -13.18
N SER A 406 17.35 13.56 -13.29
CA SER A 406 18.19 13.16 -14.43
C SER A 406 18.43 11.65 -14.47
N VAL A 407 18.72 11.04 -13.31
CA VAL A 407 18.90 9.59 -13.17
C VAL A 407 17.58 8.85 -13.41
N GLU A 408 16.49 9.27 -12.76
CA GLU A 408 15.18 8.62 -12.86
C GLU A 408 14.56 8.74 -14.25
N LEU A 409 14.66 9.90 -14.90
CA LEU A 409 14.19 10.07 -16.28
C LEU A 409 15.02 9.22 -17.25
N SER A 410 16.33 9.06 -17.01
CA SER A 410 17.16 8.17 -17.81
C SER A 410 16.70 6.72 -17.70
N PHE A 411 16.42 6.24 -16.48
CA PHE A 411 15.81 4.92 -16.26
C PHE A 411 14.42 4.80 -16.88
N PHE A 412 13.60 5.84 -16.78
CA PHE A 412 12.26 5.85 -17.32
C PHE A 412 12.29 5.68 -18.84
N VAL A 413 13.12 6.45 -19.53
CA VAL A 413 13.27 6.35 -21.00
C VAL A 413 13.82 4.98 -21.38
N ALA A 414 14.85 4.49 -20.69
CA ALA A 414 15.45 3.18 -20.98
C ALA A 414 14.45 2.01 -20.80
N ASN A 415 13.58 2.07 -19.80
CA ASN A 415 12.56 1.05 -19.53
C ASN A 415 11.28 1.22 -20.36
N ALA A 416 10.89 2.44 -20.71
CA ALA A 416 9.67 2.70 -21.48
C ALA A 416 9.68 2.03 -22.87
N VAL A 417 10.85 1.95 -23.53
CA VAL A 417 10.96 1.26 -24.83
C VAL A 417 10.76 -0.25 -24.71
N LYS A 418 11.09 -0.85 -23.57
CA LYS A 418 10.90 -2.29 -23.31
C LYS A 418 9.44 -2.62 -23.01
N LEU A 419 8.69 -1.66 -22.48
CA LEU A 419 7.29 -1.81 -22.07
C LEU A 419 6.34 -2.09 -23.24
N LEU A 420 6.62 -1.57 -24.44
CA LEU A 420 5.78 -1.75 -25.63
C LEU A 420 5.52 -3.23 -25.96
N LYS A 421 6.43 -4.13 -25.56
CA LYS A 421 6.30 -5.58 -25.78
C LYS A 421 5.58 -6.31 -24.65
N ARG A 422 5.30 -5.64 -23.52
CA ARG A 422 4.79 -6.25 -22.27
C ARG A 422 3.61 -5.49 -21.67
N LEU A 423 2.75 -4.94 -22.53
CA LEU A 423 1.58 -4.12 -22.16
C LEU A 423 0.59 -4.80 -21.21
N PHE A 424 0.57 -6.14 -21.17
CA PHE A 424 -0.31 -6.90 -20.28
C PHE A 424 -0.14 -6.51 -18.80
N PHE A 425 1.09 -6.24 -18.35
CA PHE A 425 1.34 -5.88 -16.95
C PHE A 425 0.71 -4.53 -16.56
N LEU A 426 0.61 -3.58 -17.51
CA LEU A 426 0.00 -2.28 -17.28
C LEU A 426 -1.49 -2.37 -16.96
N VAL A 427 -2.17 -3.46 -17.31
CA VAL A 427 -3.59 -3.66 -16.97
C VAL A 427 -3.76 -3.71 -15.45
N PHE A 428 -2.87 -4.41 -14.74
CA PHE A 428 -2.90 -4.46 -13.27
C PHE A 428 -2.57 -3.09 -12.66
N GLU A 429 -1.52 -2.43 -13.17
CA GLU A 429 -1.07 -1.12 -12.70
C GLU A 429 -2.16 -0.04 -12.88
N PHE A 430 -2.68 0.10 -14.10
CA PHE A 430 -3.78 1.02 -14.37
C PHE A 430 -5.04 0.64 -13.61
N GLY A 431 -5.36 -0.65 -13.43
CA GLY A 431 -6.49 -1.10 -12.63
C GLY A 431 -6.42 -0.60 -11.17
N LEU A 432 -5.26 -0.72 -10.54
CA LEU A 432 -5.01 -0.27 -9.17
C LEU A 432 -5.05 1.26 -9.04
N ILE A 433 -4.34 1.97 -9.91
CA ILE A 433 -4.34 3.45 -9.97
C ILE A 433 -5.76 3.97 -10.23
N PHE A 434 -6.47 3.36 -11.18
CA PHE A 434 -7.80 3.80 -11.57
C PHE A 434 -8.82 3.54 -10.48
N THR A 435 -8.71 2.43 -9.73
CA THR A 435 -9.52 2.17 -8.55
C THR A 435 -9.37 3.29 -7.51
N MET A 436 -8.12 3.67 -7.19
CA MET A 436 -7.85 4.77 -6.26
C MET A 436 -8.36 6.12 -6.79
N TYR A 437 -8.15 6.39 -8.08
CA TYR A 437 -8.58 7.62 -8.73
C TYR A 437 -10.11 7.76 -8.78
N ILE A 438 -10.84 6.69 -9.16
CA ILE A 438 -12.31 6.65 -9.11
C ILE A 438 -12.77 6.96 -7.69
N TRP A 439 -12.19 6.29 -6.68
CA TRP A 439 -12.61 6.45 -5.30
C TRP A 439 -12.39 7.89 -4.80
N TYR A 440 -11.23 8.48 -5.14
CA TYR A 440 -10.91 9.88 -4.85
C TYR A 440 -11.89 10.85 -5.52
N ARG A 441 -12.17 10.68 -6.82
CA ARG A 441 -13.05 11.56 -7.60
C ARG A 441 -14.51 11.40 -7.20
N ALA A 442 -14.99 10.17 -7.05
CA ALA A 442 -16.36 9.86 -6.64
C ALA A 442 -16.67 10.45 -5.25
N ARG A 443 -15.70 10.42 -4.33
CA ARG A 443 -15.82 11.11 -3.05
C ARG A 443 -15.94 12.62 -3.20
N LYS A 444 -15.11 13.25 -4.03
CA LYS A 444 -15.18 14.70 -4.27
C LYS A 444 -16.54 15.09 -4.85
N ILE A 445 -17.11 14.26 -5.72
CA ILE A 445 -18.48 14.41 -6.22
C ILE A 445 -19.48 14.25 -5.06
N ASN A 446 -19.41 13.15 -4.31
CA ASN A 446 -20.31 12.86 -3.19
C ASN A 446 -20.32 13.92 -2.08
N ASN A 447 -19.16 14.53 -1.79
CA ASN A 447 -19.03 15.56 -0.76
C ASN A 447 -19.65 16.90 -1.18
N ARG A 448 -19.79 17.17 -2.49
CA ARG A 448 -20.53 18.36 -2.98
C ARG A 448 -22.03 18.29 -2.66
N PHE A 449 -22.54 17.09 -2.38
CA PHE A 449 -23.95 16.84 -2.06
C PHE A 449 -24.17 16.51 -0.57
N LEU A 450 -23.20 16.82 0.28
CA LEU A 450 -23.39 16.79 1.73
C LEU A 450 -23.81 18.20 2.17
N ASN A 451 -25.11 18.39 2.32
CA ASN A 451 -25.65 19.58 2.96
C ASN A 451 -25.76 19.32 4.46
N PHE A 452 -25.21 20.23 5.25
CA PHE A 452 -25.35 20.23 6.70
C PHE A 452 -26.39 21.27 7.10
N VAL A 453 -27.18 20.94 8.11
CA VAL A 453 -28.14 21.84 8.72
C VAL A 453 -27.84 21.92 10.21
N ASP A 454 -28.16 23.06 10.84
CA ASP A 454 -28.00 23.22 12.27
C ASP A 454 -29.10 22.44 13.00
N LEU A 455 -28.68 21.54 13.89
CA LEU A 455 -29.58 20.64 14.61
C LEU A 455 -30.52 21.41 15.54
N LYS A 456 -30.07 22.56 16.06
CA LYS A 456 -30.84 23.46 16.94
C LYS A 456 -32.19 23.84 16.34
N ASP A 457 -32.24 24.07 15.03
CA ASP A 457 -33.46 24.48 14.32
C ASP A 457 -34.54 23.38 14.31
N TYR A 458 -34.13 22.12 14.53
CA TYR A 458 -35.00 20.95 14.49
C TYR A 458 -35.29 20.35 15.87
N ILE A 459 -34.58 20.76 16.93
CA ILE A 459 -34.80 20.24 18.30
C ILE A 459 -36.27 20.38 18.74
N PRO A 460 -36.95 21.54 18.57
CA PRO A 460 -38.36 21.67 18.99
C PRO A 460 -39.29 20.67 18.28
N MET A 461 -38.99 20.36 17.01
CA MET A 461 -39.76 19.41 16.20
C MET A 461 -39.50 17.95 16.61
N LEU A 462 -38.25 17.61 16.95
CA LEU A 462 -37.92 16.28 17.48
C LEU A 462 -38.56 16.05 18.86
N HIS A 463 -38.57 17.09 19.70
CA HIS A 463 -39.23 17.06 21.00
C HIS A 463 -40.75 16.85 20.87
N SER A 464 -41.42 17.63 20.02
CA SER A 464 -42.86 17.47 19.79
C SER A 464 -43.20 16.10 19.22
N MET A 465 -42.43 15.60 18.25
CA MET A 465 -42.58 14.25 17.70
C MET A 465 -42.40 13.15 18.74
N SER A 466 -41.45 13.29 19.66
CA SER A 466 -41.21 12.30 20.73
C SER A 466 -42.45 12.11 21.61
N ASN A 467 -43.17 13.20 21.88
CA ASN A 467 -44.36 13.20 22.74
C ASN A 467 -45.67 12.96 21.96
N ASP A 468 -45.65 13.02 20.63
CA ASP A 468 -46.82 12.81 19.78
C ASP A 468 -47.22 11.32 19.70
N GLN A 469 -48.28 10.96 20.41
CA GLN A 469 -48.82 9.60 20.41
C GLN A 469 -49.56 9.23 19.13
N GLY A 470 -49.88 10.19 18.25
CA GLY A 470 -50.47 9.95 16.93
C GLY A 470 -49.50 9.29 15.95
N ILE A 471 -48.19 9.39 16.22
CA ILE A 471 -47.14 8.75 15.42
C ILE A 471 -46.76 7.42 16.10
N PRO A 472 -46.83 6.28 15.38
CA PRO A 472 -46.36 5.00 15.91
C PRO A 472 -44.91 5.09 16.37
N LYS A 473 -44.64 4.62 17.60
CA LYS A 473 -43.27 4.56 18.13
C LYS A 473 -42.41 3.64 17.27
N TYR A 474 -41.28 4.17 16.81
CA TYR A 474 -40.37 3.45 15.94
C TYR A 474 -39.29 2.71 16.72
N ALA A 475 -38.72 3.34 17.74
CA ALA A 475 -37.74 2.77 18.68
C ALA A 475 -37.71 3.60 19.98
N THR A 476 -37.21 3.05 21.09
CA THR A 476 -36.91 3.87 22.28
C THR A 476 -35.68 4.73 22.05
N HIS A 477 -34.55 4.12 21.65
CA HIS A 477 -33.32 4.82 21.27
C HIS A 477 -33.08 4.70 19.77
N LEU A 478 -33.18 5.81 19.04
CA LEU A 478 -32.95 5.86 17.60
C LEU A 478 -31.59 6.50 17.29
N ILE A 479 -30.70 5.74 16.65
CA ILE A 479 -29.29 6.12 16.49
C ILE A 479 -28.93 6.37 15.03
N TYR A 480 -28.36 7.54 14.75
CA TYR A 480 -27.84 7.93 13.44
C TYR A 480 -26.34 8.19 13.49
N LEU A 481 -25.60 7.69 12.48
CA LEU A 481 -24.21 8.08 12.26
C LEU A 481 -24.14 9.38 11.45
N THR A 482 -23.45 10.40 11.98
CA THR A 482 -23.23 11.69 11.32
C THR A 482 -21.77 11.89 10.88
N LYS A 483 -21.59 12.49 9.70
CA LYS A 483 -20.29 12.94 9.19
C LYS A 483 -20.01 14.42 9.44
N ALA A 484 -20.88 15.11 10.18
CA ALA A 484 -20.72 16.52 10.47
C ALA A 484 -19.61 16.73 11.51
N ASN A 485 -18.54 17.45 11.13
CA ASN A 485 -17.45 17.77 12.05
C ASN A 485 -17.85 18.84 13.09
N ASN A 486 -18.84 19.67 12.78
CA ASN A 486 -19.36 20.64 13.73
C ASN A 486 -20.41 19.97 14.62
N HIS A 487 -20.22 20.07 15.93
CA HIS A 487 -21.08 19.46 16.93
C HIS A 487 -22.55 19.92 16.85
N LYS A 488 -22.79 21.13 16.33
CA LYS A 488 -24.13 21.71 16.15
C LYS A 488 -24.85 21.26 14.89
N GLN A 489 -24.18 20.55 13.99
CA GLN A 489 -24.69 20.25 12.66
C GLN A 489 -24.92 18.75 12.45
N VAL A 490 -25.89 18.44 11.59
CA VAL A 490 -26.14 17.09 11.08
C VAL A 490 -26.41 17.13 9.58
N GLU A 491 -26.22 16.02 8.86
CA GLU A 491 -26.57 16.00 7.44
C GLU A 491 -28.08 16.17 7.23
N GLN A 492 -28.48 17.02 6.28
CA GLN A 492 -29.89 17.28 5.94
C GLN A 492 -30.67 15.99 5.64
N LYS A 493 -30.01 14.99 5.05
CA LYS A 493 -30.59 13.67 4.78
C LYS A 493 -31.01 12.90 6.04
N ILE A 494 -30.36 13.13 7.19
CA ILE A 494 -30.73 12.52 8.46
C ILE A 494 -32.06 13.11 8.92
N ILE A 495 -32.16 14.43 8.94
CA ILE A 495 -33.40 15.14 9.27
C ILE A 495 -34.52 14.75 8.31
N TYR A 496 -34.25 14.68 7.00
CA TYR A 496 -35.21 14.18 6.01
C TYR A 496 -35.65 12.74 6.29
N SER A 497 -34.74 11.85 6.71
CA SER A 497 -35.07 10.47 7.10
C SER A 497 -36.00 10.43 8.32
N ILE A 498 -35.76 11.27 9.32
CA ILE A 498 -36.56 11.30 10.56
C ILE A 498 -37.95 11.87 10.29
N LEU A 499 -38.04 12.97 9.52
CA LEU A 499 -39.27 13.76 9.36
C LEU A 499 -40.10 13.37 8.12
N SER A 500 -39.46 12.99 7.02
CA SER A 500 -40.14 12.85 5.72
C SER A 500 -40.58 11.40 5.44
N ARG A 501 -41.63 11.27 4.62
CA ARG A 501 -42.36 10.01 4.30
C ARG A 501 -43.16 9.47 5.48
N LYS A 502 -42.52 8.69 6.36
CA LYS A 502 -43.11 8.13 7.58
C LYS A 502 -42.26 8.63 8.74
N PRO A 503 -42.76 9.57 9.55
CA PRO A 503 -42.01 10.10 10.67
C PRO A 503 -41.53 8.99 11.61
N LYS A 504 -40.26 9.03 12.02
CA LYS A 504 -39.67 8.03 12.91
C LYS A 504 -39.64 8.57 14.34
N ARG A 505 -40.75 8.39 15.05
CA ARG A 505 -40.83 8.78 16.46
C ARG A 505 -39.93 7.91 17.33
N ALA A 506 -39.10 8.54 18.15
CA ALA A 506 -38.33 7.88 19.20
C ALA A 506 -38.41 8.65 20.52
N ASP A 507 -38.11 7.97 21.63
CA ASP A 507 -38.04 8.61 22.93
C ASP A 507 -36.76 9.44 23.05
N VAL A 508 -35.64 8.90 22.54
CA VAL A 508 -34.33 9.56 22.50
C VAL A 508 -33.68 9.43 21.12
N TYR A 509 -33.22 10.55 20.57
CA TYR A 509 -32.49 10.62 19.31
C TYR A 509 -30.99 10.76 19.56
N TRP A 510 -30.19 9.84 18.99
CA TRP A 510 -28.75 9.80 19.15
C TRP A 510 -28.03 10.13 17.83
N PHE A 511 -27.09 11.06 17.89
CA PHE A 511 -26.21 11.40 16.77
C PHE A 511 -24.77 11.03 17.11
N LEU A 512 -24.25 9.99 16.45
CA LEU A 512 -22.90 9.51 16.69
C LEU A 512 -21.96 10.03 15.61
N HIS A 513 -20.95 10.79 16.02
CA HIS A 513 -19.84 11.19 15.16
C HIS A 513 -18.60 10.36 15.48
N ILE A 514 -17.82 10.02 14.46
CA ILE A 514 -16.55 9.30 14.63
C ILE A 514 -15.45 10.15 13.99
N GLU A 515 -14.67 10.79 14.85
CA GLU A 515 -13.44 11.47 14.49
C GLU A 515 -12.31 10.45 14.45
N ARG A 516 -11.59 10.40 13.32
CA ARG A 516 -10.38 9.59 13.20
C ARG A 516 -9.18 10.39 13.65
N MET A 517 -8.58 9.96 14.75
CA MET A 517 -7.41 10.60 15.32
C MET A 517 -6.15 10.13 14.61
N ASP A 518 -5.19 11.05 14.46
CA ASP A 518 -3.88 10.75 13.92
C ASP A 518 -3.03 9.88 14.87
N ASP A 519 -3.37 9.81 16.16
CA ASP A 519 -2.74 8.88 17.10
C ASP A 519 -3.40 7.49 16.98
N PRO A 520 -2.62 6.40 16.80
CA PRO A 520 -3.14 5.09 16.39
C PRO A 520 -4.08 4.41 17.40
N TYR A 521 -3.92 4.68 18.70
CA TYR A 521 -4.59 3.92 19.78
C TYR A 521 -5.54 4.77 20.61
N THR A 522 -5.75 6.03 20.24
CA THR A 522 -6.71 6.90 20.93
C THR A 522 -8.08 6.23 20.99
N MET A 523 -8.68 6.22 22.17
CA MET A 523 -10.00 5.65 22.42
C MET A 523 -10.71 6.53 23.44
N GLU A 524 -11.15 7.68 22.97
CA GLU A 524 -11.82 8.70 23.79
C GLU A 524 -13.24 8.91 23.23
N TYR A 525 -14.14 9.35 24.10
CA TYR A 525 -15.46 9.82 23.68
C TYR A 525 -15.83 11.07 24.46
N THR A 526 -16.72 11.88 23.87
CA THR A 526 -17.40 12.97 24.54
C THR A 526 -18.90 12.85 24.29
N VAL A 527 -19.70 13.20 25.30
CA VAL A 527 -21.17 13.25 25.20
C VAL A 527 -21.59 14.70 25.32
N GLN A 528 -22.53 15.12 24.47
CA GLN A 528 -23.20 16.41 24.52
C GLN A 528 -24.70 16.18 24.50
N GLU A 529 -25.37 16.55 25.58
CA GLU A 529 -26.82 16.64 25.60
C GLU A 529 -27.22 17.99 25.01
N LEU A 530 -27.95 17.94 23.91
CA LEU A 530 -28.43 19.13 23.21
C LEU A 530 -29.82 19.54 23.70
N GLU A 531 -30.57 18.57 24.20
CA GLU A 531 -31.85 18.71 24.89
C GLU A 531 -31.97 17.56 25.90
N ASP A 532 -32.23 17.88 27.17
CA ASP A 532 -32.27 16.93 28.29
C ASP A 532 -33.08 15.68 27.95
N ASP A 533 -32.46 14.50 28.07
CA ASP A 533 -33.05 13.16 27.86
C ASP A 533 -33.76 12.93 26.51
N LYS A 534 -33.53 13.78 25.50
CA LYS A 534 -34.25 13.70 24.21
C LYS A 534 -33.33 13.72 23.01
N VAL A 535 -32.29 14.55 23.02
CA VAL A 535 -31.38 14.69 21.88
C VAL A 535 -29.93 14.68 22.36
N ILE A 536 -29.24 13.57 22.06
CA ILE A 536 -27.89 13.32 22.56
C ILE A 536 -26.92 13.14 21.38
N ARG A 537 -25.77 13.80 21.47
CA ARG A 537 -24.68 13.66 20.50
C ARG A 537 -23.47 13.03 21.19
N VAL A 538 -22.89 12.01 20.58
CA VAL A 538 -21.66 11.37 21.06
C VAL A 538 -20.57 11.52 20.00
N GLU A 539 -19.41 12.00 20.40
CA GLU A 539 -18.24 12.08 19.52
C GLU A 539 -17.20 11.05 19.96
N PHE A 540 -17.00 10.03 19.13
CA PHE A 540 -15.93 9.06 19.32
C PHE A 540 -14.66 9.55 18.65
N ARG A 541 -13.57 9.68 19.42
CA ARG A 541 -12.24 10.02 18.93
C ARG A 541 -11.41 8.75 18.92
N LEU A 542 -11.40 8.09 17.76
CA LEU A 542 -10.79 6.78 17.59
C LEU A 542 -9.53 6.88 16.76
N GLY A 543 -8.44 6.33 17.29
CA GLY A 543 -7.22 6.15 16.54
C GLY A 543 -7.41 5.27 15.31
N PHE A 544 -6.59 5.45 14.29
CA PHE A 544 -6.76 4.74 13.01
C PHE A 544 -6.57 3.20 13.11
N ARG A 545 -5.93 2.69 14.18
CA ARG A 545 -5.81 1.24 14.41
C ARG A 545 -6.96 0.66 15.25
N ILE A 546 -7.78 1.50 15.88
CA ILE A 546 -8.96 1.04 16.63
C ILE A 546 -10.09 0.71 15.64
N GLN A 547 -10.54 -0.54 15.65
CA GLN A 547 -11.72 -0.94 14.91
C GLN A 547 -12.95 -0.23 15.50
N PRO A 548 -13.76 0.45 14.68
CA PRO A 548 -14.91 1.21 15.16
C PRO A 548 -16.06 0.24 15.42
N ARG A 549 -15.97 -0.58 16.47
CA ARG A 549 -17.03 -1.49 16.91
C ARG A 549 -18.12 -0.69 17.60
N ILE A 550 -18.88 0.07 16.81
CA ILE A 550 -19.76 1.12 17.33
C ILE A 550 -20.81 0.54 18.26
N ASN A 551 -21.34 -0.66 18.01
CA ASN A 551 -22.33 -1.23 18.92
C ASN A 551 -21.74 -1.42 20.34
N VAL A 552 -20.54 -2.00 20.44
CA VAL A 552 -19.85 -2.22 21.73
C VAL A 552 -19.43 -0.90 22.39
N LEU A 553 -18.86 0.02 21.61
CA LEU A 553 -18.41 1.31 22.12
C LEU A 553 -19.59 2.15 22.61
N PHE A 554 -20.69 2.15 21.86
CA PHE A 554 -21.91 2.86 22.24
C PHE A 554 -22.53 2.29 23.51
N ARG A 555 -22.64 0.95 23.62
CA ARG A 555 -23.11 0.31 24.87
C ARG A 555 -22.27 0.71 26.09
N LYS A 556 -20.95 0.83 25.96
CA LYS A 556 -20.10 1.32 27.05
C LYS A 556 -20.35 2.78 27.42
N VAL A 557 -20.59 3.65 26.43
CA VAL A 557 -20.95 5.06 26.69
C VAL A 557 -22.26 5.11 27.47
N VAL A 558 -23.22 4.31 27.04
CA VAL A 558 -24.53 4.19 27.67
C VAL A 558 -24.41 3.67 29.12
N GLU A 559 -23.59 2.64 29.38
CA GLU A 559 -23.29 2.14 30.73
C GLU A 559 -22.63 3.21 31.63
N ASP A 560 -21.69 4.00 31.09
CA ASP A 560 -21.04 5.08 31.85
C ASP A 560 -22.04 6.19 32.21
N MET A 561 -22.90 6.61 31.28
CA MET A 561 -23.96 7.60 31.54
C MET A 561 -24.95 7.13 32.62
N ILE A 562 -25.36 5.85 32.60
CA ILE A 562 -26.20 5.28 33.67
C ILE A 562 -25.50 5.37 35.03
N SER A 563 -24.21 4.99 35.09
CA SER A 563 -23.45 4.99 36.34
C SER A 563 -23.30 6.39 36.97
N ARG A 564 -23.39 7.43 36.13
CA ARG A 564 -23.36 8.84 36.52
C ARG A 564 -24.74 9.42 36.84
N GLY A 565 -25.81 8.68 36.59
CA GLY A 565 -27.19 9.14 36.73
C GLY A 565 -27.62 10.12 35.63
N GLU A 566 -26.93 10.12 34.49
CA GLU A 566 -27.19 11.00 33.34
C GLU A 566 -28.24 10.42 32.37
N LEU A 567 -28.59 9.13 32.48
CA LEU A 567 -29.54 8.47 31.58
C LEU A 567 -30.33 7.35 32.27
N ASP A 568 -31.64 7.28 32.06
CA ASP A 568 -32.50 6.15 32.42
C ASP A 568 -32.86 5.31 31.18
N ILE A 569 -32.64 3.99 31.27
CA ILE A 569 -32.82 3.01 30.16
C ILE A 569 -33.93 2.00 30.49
N THR A 570 -34.69 2.23 31.56
CA THR A 570 -35.88 1.43 31.78
C THR A 570 -36.81 1.51 30.57
N SER A 571 -37.21 0.35 30.06
CA SER A 571 -38.10 0.29 28.91
C SER A 571 -39.38 1.04 29.22
N LYS A 572 -39.73 2.04 28.42
CA LYS A 572 -40.98 2.81 28.56
C LYS A 572 -42.21 2.07 28.05
N TYR A 573 -42.04 0.84 27.55
CA TYR A 573 -43.18 -0.03 27.24
C TYR A 573 -43.76 -0.58 28.54
N GLU A 574 -45.04 -0.32 28.79
CA GLU A 574 -45.73 -0.67 30.04
C GLU A 574 -45.58 -2.16 30.41
N SER A 575 -45.61 -3.05 29.40
CA SER A 575 -45.42 -4.49 29.56
C SER A 575 -43.99 -4.95 29.84
N LEU A 576 -42.98 -4.13 29.53
CA LEU A 576 -41.55 -4.46 29.68
C LEU A 576 -40.92 -3.71 30.87
N SER A 577 -41.41 -2.51 31.13
CA SER A 577 -41.09 -1.68 32.30
C SER A 577 -41.35 -2.43 33.60
N SER A 578 -42.50 -3.13 33.67
CA SER A 578 -42.90 -3.95 34.81
C SER A 578 -41.94 -5.10 35.13
N TYR A 579 -41.08 -5.50 34.18
CA TYR A 579 -40.05 -6.54 34.35
C TYR A 579 -38.62 -6.00 34.33
N ASN A 580 -38.41 -4.68 34.39
CA ASN A 580 -37.10 -4.03 34.29
C ASN A 580 -36.27 -4.47 33.07
N LEU A 581 -36.93 -4.75 31.95
CA LEU A 581 -36.23 -5.11 30.71
C LEU A 581 -35.59 -3.86 30.06
N PRO A 582 -34.41 -4.00 29.44
CA PRO A 582 -33.71 -2.87 28.81
C PRO A 582 -34.47 -2.35 27.58
N ALA A 583 -34.35 -1.04 27.34
CA ALA A 583 -34.92 -0.39 26.17
C ALA A 583 -34.31 -0.90 24.84
N ASP A 584 -35.09 -0.78 23.76
CA ASP A 584 -34.66 -1.15 22.40
C ASP A 584 -33.81 -0.06 21.73
N PHE A 585 -32.76 -0.50 21.04
CA PHE A 585 -31.85 0.34 20.28
C PHE A 585 -31.98 0.04 18.79
N GLN A 586 -32.12 1.08 17.97
CA GLN A 586 -32.24 0.94 16.52
C GLN A 586 -31.25 1.87 15.79
N PHE A 587 -30.25 1.30 15.14
CA PHE A 587 -29.30 2.00 14.30
C PHE A 587 -29.85 2.19 12.89
N ILE A 588 -29.80 3.42 12.36
CA ILE A 588 -30.15 3.74 10.98
C ILE A 588 -28.89 4.04 10.17
N ILE A 589 -28.64 3.23 9.15
CA ILE A 589 -27.52 3.40 8.21
C ILE A 589 -28.05 3.83 6.86
N MET A 590 -27.64 5.03 6.43
CA MET A 590 -28.05 5.58 5.15
C MET A 590 -27.08 5.20 4.04
N GLU A 591 -27.46 4.27 3.18
CA GLU A 591 -26.69 3.88 2.01
C GLU A 591 -27.16 4.64 0.76
N LYS A 592 -26.23 5.33 0.12
CA LYS A 592 -26.51 6.00 -1.15
C LYS A 592 -26.61 4.97 -2.29
N PHE A 593 -27.56 5.17 -3.21
CA PHE A 593 -27.59 4.49 -4.51
C PHE A 593 -27.68 5.52 -5.63
N LEU A 594 -27.24 5.16 -6.84
CA LEU A 594 -27.35 6.03 -8.00
C LEU A 594 -28.82 6.13 -8.45
N SER A 595 -29.40 7.33 -8.39
CA SER A 595 -30.79 7.53 -8.85
C SER A 595 -30.88 7.40 -10.37
N TYR A 596 -31.98 6.82 -10.87
CA TYR A 596 -32.34 6.79 -12.29
C TYR A 596 -32.62 8.19 -12.85
N ASN A 597 -32.92 9.17 -11.99
CA ASN A 597 -33.28 10.53 -12.39
C ASN A 597 -32.07 11.43 -12.70
N ASN A 598 -30.92 10.86 -13.02
CA ASN A 598 -29.69 11.60 -13.28
C ASN A 598 -29.35 11.70 -14.76
N ASN A 599 -29.01 12.91 -15.22
CA ASN A 599 -28.33 13.11 -16.50
C ASN A 599 -26.85 13.42 -16.27
N PHE A 600 -25.98 12.42 -16.45
CA PHE A 600 -24.55 12.57 -16.23
C PHE A 600 -23.83 13.03 -17.49
N SER A 601 -22.80 13.87 -17.33
CA SER A 601 -21.75 13.95 -18.36
C SER A 601 -21.08 12.57 -18.51
N VAL A 602 -20.65 12.19 -19.72
CA VAL A 602 -20.05 10.86 -19.99
C VAL A 602 -18.93 10.51 -18.99
N LYS A 603 -18.10 11.50 -18.62
CA LYS A 603 -17.01 11.34 -17.65
C LYS A 603 -17.51 11.08 -16.22
N GLU A 604 -18.53 11.82 -15.75
CA GLU A 604 -19.06 11.65 -14.39
C GLU A 604 -19.89 10.37 -14.25
N GLY A 605 -20.64 10.00 -15.28
CA GLY A 605 -21.40 8.76 -15.32
C GLY A 605 -20.48 7.55 -15.22
N PHE A 606 -19.37 7.53 -15.98
CA PHE A 606 -18.39 6.45 -15.88
C PHE A 606 -17.76 6.34 -14.49
N ILE A 607 -17.36 7.46 -13.88
CA ILE A 607 -16.77 7.47 -12.52
C ILE A 607 -17.77 6.95 -11.48
N LEU A 608 -19.03 7.42 -11.52
CA LEU A 608 -20.03 7.02 -10.53
C LEU A 608 -20.48 5.57 -10.71
N ASN A 609 -20.70 5.11 -11.95
CA ASN A 609 -21.03 3.72 -12.22
C ASN A 609 -19.91 2.79 -11.74
N SER A 610 -18.66 3.13 -12.06
CA SER A 610 -17.49 2.36 -11.60
C SER A 610 -17.37 2.37 -10.07
N TYR A 611 -17.60 3.53 -9.43
CA TYR A 611 -17.60 3.64 -7.97
C TYR A 611 -18.65 2.74 -7.31
N PHE A 612 -19.88 2.70 -7.82
CA PHE A 612 -20.93 1.84 -7.28
C PHE A 612 -20.70 0.35 -7.55
N ALA A 613 -20.12 0.00 -8.70
CA ALA A 613 -19.69 -1.37 -8.98
C ALA A 613 -18.60 -1.84 -8.01
N ILE A 614 -17.55 -1.02 -7.80
CA ILE A 614 -16.48 -1.30 -6.83
C ILE A 614 -17.05 -1.35 -5.40
N LYS A 615 -17.99 -0.46 -5.05
CA LYS A 615 -18.65 -0.46 -3.74
C LYS A 615 -19.41 -1.76 -3.50
N GLY A 616 -20.00 -2.38 -4.53
CA GLY A 616 -20.66 -3.68 -4.43
C GLY A 616 -19.73 -4.83 -4.03
N LEU A 617 -18.43 -4.73 -4.34
CA LEU A 617 -17.40 -5.68 -3.94
C LEU A 617 -16.79 -5.36 -2.56
N ALA A 618 -17.05 -4.16 -2.03
CA ALA A 618 -16.52 -3.69 -0.75
C ALA A 618 -17.38 -4.17 0.43
N GLN A 619 -16.86 -4.00 1.65
CA GLN A 619 -17.61 -4.33 2.86
C GLN A 619 -18.79 -3.35 3.06
N SER A 620 -19.95 -3.86 3.48
CA SER A 620 -21.11 -3.03 3.80
C SER A 620 -20.80 -2.03 4.92
N GLU A 621 -21.47 -0.87 4.91
CA GLU A 621 -21.20 0.18 5.90
C GLU A 621 -21.50 -0.32 7.32
N ALA A 622 -22.59 -1.07 7.52
CA ALA A 622 -22.96 -1.67 8.79
C ALA A 622 -21.86 -2.59 9.35
N LYS A 623 -21.32 -3.50 8.53
CA LYS A 623 -20.24 -4.41 8.95
C LYS A 623 -18.93 -3.65 9.20
N ALA A 624 -18.66 -2.58 8.45
CA ALA A 624 -17.47 -1.76 8.64
C ALA A 624 -17.49 -0.96 9.95
N PHE A 625 -18.68 -0.61 10.46
CA PHE A 625 -18.89 0.02 11.77
C PHE A 625 -19.18 -0.99 12.90
N GLY A 626 -19.04 -2.30 12.62
CA GLY A 626 -19.25 -3.35 13.63
C GLY A 626 -20.63 -3.29 14.29
N LEU A 627 -21.67 -3.02 13.51
CA LEU A 627 -23.04 -3.00 13.97
C LEU A 627 -23.70 -4.37 13.81
N ASP A 628 -24.52 -4.77 14.78
CA ASP A 628 -25.24 -6.04 14.74
C ASP A 628 -26.46 -5.96 13.81
N THR A 629 -26.71 -7.04 13.07
CA THR A 629 -27.74 -7.08 12.03
C THR A 629 -29.16 -7.00 12.56
N SER A 630 -29.41 -7.42 13.80
CA SER A 630 -30.73 -7.37 14.46
C SER A 630 -31.13 -5.95 14.84
N GLU A 631 -30.17 -5.08 15.16
CA GLU A 631 -30.38 -3.72 15.67
C GLU A 631 -30.18 -2.66 14.58
N THR A 632 -29.85 -3.05 13.34
CA THR A 632 -29.48 -2.12 12.27
C THR A 632 -30.45 -2.17 11.09
N ARG A 633 -30.98 -1.01 10.71
CA ARG A 633 -31.80 -0.85 9.50
C ARG A 633 -31.06 -0.01 8.45
N ILE A 634 -31.03 -0.53 7.23
CA ILE A 634 -30.41 0.15 6.09
C ILE A 634 -31.48 0.93 5.32
N GLU A 635 -31.27 2.24 5.17
CA GLU A 635 -32.10 3.10 4.34
C GLU A 635 -31.37 3.52 3.07
N LYS A 636 -32.02 3.27 1.93
CA LYS A 636 -31.49 3.63 0.62
C LYS A 636 -31.86 5.07 0.27
N ILE A 637 -30.86 5.92 0.07
CA ILE A 637 -31.04 7.33 -0.30
C ILE A 637 -30.59 7.54 -1.75
N PRO A 638 -31.47 8.08 -2.62
CA PRO A 638 -31.09 8.37 -4.00
C PRO A 638 -30.03 9.48 -4.02
N LEU A 639 -28.90 9.22 -4.66
CA LEU A 639 -27.95 10.26 -5.03
C LEU A 639 -28.42 10.87 -6.36
N VAL A 640 -28.96 12.08 -6.30
CA VAL A 640 -29.31 12.90 -7.48
C VAL A 640 -28.23 13.97 -7.63
N VAL A 641 -27.42 13.85 -8.67
CA VAL A 641 -26.32 14.75 -9.04
C VAL A 641 -26.82 15.83 -10.00
N ASN A 642 -27.54 15.44 -11.05
CA ASN A 642 -28.14 16.32 -12.04
C ASN A 642 -29.56 15.84 -12.34
N PRO A 643 -30.61 16.45 -11.76
CA PRO A 643 -31.98 16.00 -11.98
C PRO A 643 -32.37 16.15 -13.46
N LEU A 644 -33.11 15.17 -13.99
CA LEU A 644 -33.75 15.27 -15.31
C LEU A 644 -34.73 16.46 -15.31
N SER A 645 -34.32 17.59 -15.86
CA SER A 645 -35.06 18.85 -15.74
C SER A 645 -36.14 19.09 -16.80
N ASN A 646 -36.40 18.16 -17.74
CA ASN A 646 -37.35 18.39 -18.84
C ASN A 646 -38.07 17.12 -19.32
N ILE A 647 -38.90 16.50 -18.47
CA ILE A 647 -39.83 15.47 -18.92
C ILE A 647 -41.16 16.17 -19.29
N LYS A 648 -41.40 16.39 -20.60
CA LYS A 648 -42.67 16.95 -21.09
C LYS A 648 -43.72 15.84 -21.17
N LEU A 649 -44.60 15.77 -20.19
CA LEU A 649 -45.78 14.90 -20.22
C LEU A 649 -46.97 15.70 -20.76
N LYS A 650 -47.57 15.25 -21.86
CA LYS A 650 -48.83 15.79 -22.36
C LYS A 650 -49.97 14.98 -21.74
N ARG A 651 -50.78 15.62 -20.88
CA ARG A 651 -52.02 15.02 -20.37
C ARG A 651 -52.96 14.82 -21.56
N VAL A 652 -53.39 13.59 -21.80
CA VAL A 652 -54.46 13.27 -22.73
C VAL A 652 -55.73 13.18 -21.91
N GLU A 653 -56.70 14.04 -22.19
CA GLU A 653 -58.03 13.92 -21.59
C GLU A 653 -58.74 12.72 -22.22
N THR A 654 -59.15 11.77 -21.39
CA THR A 654 -59.99 10.65 -21.83
C THR A 654 -61.40 11.22 -21.97
N GLY A 655 -61.87 11.39 -23.21
CA GLY A 655 -63.24 11.85 -23.46
C GLY A 655 -64.23 10.87 -22.81
N MET A 656 -65.09 11.40 -21.94
CA MET A 656 -66.39 10.77 -21.65
C MET A 656 -67.39 11.28 -22.67
#